data_AF-A0AAI9E9A4-F1
#
_entry.id   AF-A0AAI9E9A4-F1
#
_cell.length_a   1.000
_cell.length_b   1.000
_cell.length_c   1.000
_cell.angle_alpha   90.00
_cell.angle_beta   90.00
_cell.angle_gamma   90.00
#
_symmetry.space_group_name_H-M   'P 1'
#
loop_
_entity.id
_entity.type
_entity.pdbx_description
1 polymer ?
#
loop_
_entity_poly.entity_id
_entity_poly.type
_entity_poly.pdbx_seq_one_letter_code
_entity_poly.pdbx_strand_id
1 'polypeptide(L)'
;MLLHGLFLGLAPAVLAQGGLVVNPKNVDGNQSGSNFARSMPMDIASLWNNRAFAMSPGDADFDGMYSGYPAQYLPGPNFTYAGVNYIFPQYNASGNDNALAQGQTIKPRKGRYYSIHMLAAAETAIATGTLSATYSDNTTTSGQILVDPFWAWPYPYGGDVIFPYYLTNSSIDYNRSMIFQTINWLDSTKEVTSIQLPNVTAGASNSPGGATQETRLHIFAVSLIPATGTGIDLEIQYARTTNMWFEGTDKTQIVEVKVNNMGDEWVLANNSVKVTVSASGLTTITPGVINRLRPGDQAIVQVGCINANGTAPGTIGEATVHISGAGVQSSSNFNATFGIADYQATYDSIYSHESPSWFTNGKFGIFIHWGVYAVPGWGNVGDKEQYAEWYWWYMDQGPNGTKGNFYEYNLETYGPDHVYDDFIQNFTTSSYNPKEWVDLFADAGAQYFVQTSKHHEGYAIFDVPSNITTRTSVAQFPHKNLLQMLFDAADQYQPHLHKATYFSLPEWFHPDYKKYGFGDWPGGNATNPYTNETLPYTGYVPLNDFVEDLILPEMLILADMGTEIMWCDIGGPNLTAEFAASYFNSMAKKGKQVAINNRCGLPADFDTPEYARYDAVQVRKWESNLGMDPYSYGYNRDTPDSAYLAPKDIVTSLVDIVSKNGNFLLDVGPRADGTIVEIEQQNLRAAGKWIKEHGEAIFNTTYWFIRPEEGDTIRFTQNSDSFYISTLYKPNATLMIDSPVPYVDDDKITVVGGNMSGTVIPSKLLSNGTLQLTVSTAVQNADRYAWVFKIAYGGQVAWNGTSNQTYSGPELPTSLQSISCFVDGTMMMEDNSHVAEAEHNRQTSIREAKIEIELSFLFVDAQWPDLQKALHDFQIVGSKQRTTMQLLITTIAAFLASVAYAQSKVPGENPLTYCNANRAGEIVKISDVEFEPNPPIKGQPLTIIANGTSREPIMPGDYIQLNVHWGWLSVANEKLDICQQMEEALHMKCPTSHFSFKHTVDLPSSMPRGTYTLKADARQADGDTLSCLTSDLHF
;
A
#
# COMPACT_ATOMS: atom_id res chain seq x y z
N MET A 1 -43.11 -44.06 -2.94
CA MET A 1 -44.46 -43.48 -2.98
C MET A 1 -44.81 -43.05 -1.56
N LEU A 2 -44.95 -41.74 -1.34
CA LEU A 2 -45.46 -41.03 -0.15
C LEU A 2 -44.67 -41.05 1.18
N LEU A 3 -44.25 -39.83 1.54
CA LEU A 3 -43.85 -39.25 2.84
C LEU A 3 -42.75 -39.95 3.65
N HIS A 4 -41.55 -39.35 3.64
CA HIS A 4 -40.73 -38.95 4.80
C HIS A 4 -39.70 -37.93 4.29
N GLY A 5 -40.17 -36.71 4.04
CA GLY A 5 -39.34 -35.55 3.77
C GLY A 5 -39.80 -34.44 4.69
N LEU A 6 -39.12 -34.27 5.82
CA LEU A 6 -39.24 -33.14 6.75
C LEU A 6 -38.11 -33.23 7.78
N PHE A 7 -37.33 -32.15 7.83
CA PHE A 7 -36.35 -31.77 8.86
C PHE A 7 -35.00 -32.51 8.93
N LEU A 8 -34.09 -32.10 8.04
CA LEU A 8 -32.72 -31.73 8.44
C LEU A 8 -32.53 -30.24 8.12
N GLY A 9 -33.27 -29.42 8.86
CA GLY A 9 -32.97 -28.02 9.07
C GLY A 9 -32.27 -27.93 10.43
N LEU A 10 -30.96 -27.79 10.40
CA LEU A 10 -30.16 -27.23 11.49
C LEU A 10 -29.18 -26.23 10.85
N ALA A 11 -29.65 -24.98 10.83
CA ALA A 11 -28.92 -23.71 10.80
C ALA A 11 -27.92 -23.42 9.64
N PRO A 12 -28.32 -22.61 8.64
CA PRO A 12 -27.58 -21.41 8.30
C PRO A 12 -28.04 -20.30 9.26
N ALA A 13 -27.68 -20.42 10.53
CA ALA A 13 -27.89 -19.33 11.47
C ALA A 13 -26.60 -18.52 11.51
N VAL A 14 -26.66 -17.33 10.93
CA VAL A 14 -25.73 -16.22 11.13
C VAL A 14 -24.42 -16.26 10.31
N LEU A 15 -24.53 -16.41 8.99
CA LEU A 15 -23.71 -15.57 8.11
C LEU A 15 -24.67 -14.55 7.51
N ALA A 16 -24.51 -13.29 7.89
CA ALA A 16 -25.47 -12.22 7.66
C ALA A 16 -25.96 -12.22 6.19
N GLN A 17 -27.28 -12.46 6.00
CA GLN A 17 -27.99 -11.98 4.82
C GLN A 17 -27.89 -10.45 4.84
N GLY A 18 -26.82 -9.94 4.26
CA GLY A 18 -26.58 -8.50 4.17
C GLY A 18 -27.64 -7.83 3.32
N GLY A 19 -27.84 -6.54 3.52
CA GLY A 19 -28.66 -5.72 2.62
C GLY A 19 -27.85 -5.24 1.42
N LEU A 20 -28.38 -4.21 0.76
CA LEU A 20 -27.60 -3.35 -0.13
C LEU A 20 -26.40 -2.78 0.65
N VAL A 21 -25.21 -2.90 0.09
CA VAL A 21 -24.00 -2.24 0.59
C VAL A 21 -23.58 -1.19 -0.43
N VAL A 22 -23.53 0.07 -0.01
CA VAL A 22 -22.87 1.13 -0.78
C VAL A 22 -21.44 1.20 -0.28
N ASN A 23 -20.47 1.12 -1.19
CA ASN A 23 -19.06 0.99 -0.83
C ASN A 23 -18.61 2.14 0.10
N PRO A 24 -18.34 1.85 1.38
CA PRO A 24 -18.05 2.88 2.37
C PRO A 24 -16.68 3.53 2.16
N LYS A 25 -15.81 2.95 1.33
CA LYS A 25 -14.49 3.51 1.00
C LYS A 25 -14.58 4.78 0.16
N ASN A 26 -15.76 5.09 -0.38
CA ASN A 26 -16.00 6.32 -1.16
C ASN A 26 -17.13 7.19 -0.57
N VAL A 27 -17.73 6.82 0.57
CA VAL A 27 -18.81 7.57 1.24
C VAL A 27 -18.77 7.40 2.77
N ASP A 28 -18.99 8.48 3.53
CA ASP A 28 -19.20 8.38 4.98
C ASP A 28 -20.69 8.22 5.33
N GLY A 29 -21.09 6.99 5.68
CA GLY A 29 -22.46 6.67 6.06
C GLY A 29 -23.48 6.81 4.92
N ASN A 30 -24.69 6.33 5.16
CA ASN A 30 -25.78 6.23 4.18
C ASN A 30 -26.41 7.59 3.81
N GLN A 31 -25.59 8.63 3.60
CA GLN A 31 -26.04 10.02 3.46
C GLN A 31 -26.44 10.34 2.02
N SER A 32 -27.74 10.20 1.80
CA SER A 32 -28.56 10.88 0.79
C SER A 32 -28.84 12.37 1.12
N GLY A 33 -27.92 13.04 1.85
CA GLY A 33 -28.26 14.25 2.61
C GLY A 33 -27.42 15.51 2.39
N SER A 34 -26.33 15.47 1.63
CA SER A 34 -25.35 16.56 1.62
C SER A 34 -25.05 17.08 0.21
N ASN A 35 -25.26 18.38 0.02
CA ASN A 35 -25.08 19.14 -1.21
C ASN A 35 -23.59 19.30 -1.64
N PHE A 36 -22.79 18.23 -1.65
CA PHE A 36 -21.33 18.35 -1.74
C PHE A 36 -20.77 18.70 -3.11
N ALA A 37 -21.20 18.03 -4.19
CA ALA A 37 -20.79 18.43 -5.53
C ALA A 37 -21.92 19.19 -6.23
N ARG A 38 -21.55 20.23 -6.97
CA ARG A 38 -22.38 20.85 -8.01
C ARG A 38 -22.62 19.87 -9.17
N SER A 39 -22.86 18.58 -8.96
CA SER A 39 -23.09 17.62 -10.04
C SER A 39 -24.43 17.87 -10.75
N MET A 40 -24.47 17.65 -12.06
CA MET A 40 -25.66 17.72 -12.89
C MET A 40 -26.03 16.29 -13.36
N PRO A 41 -26.93 15.59 -12.65
CA PRO A 41 -27.41 14.28 -13.11
C PRO A 41 -28.15 14.42 -14.43
N MET A 42 -27.99 13.42 -15.30
CA MET A 42 -28.60 13.37 -16.62
C MET A 42 -29.74 12.35 -16.67
N ASP A 43 -30.86 12.76 -17.26
CA ASP A 43 -31.92 11.82 -17.62
C ASP A 43 -31.53 11.08 -18.91
N ILE A 44 -31.18 9.81 -18.76
CA ILE A 44 -30.82 8.91 -19.85
C ILE A 44 -31.94 7.92 -20.19
N ALA A 45 -33.17 8.11 -19.70
CA ALA A 45 -34.26 7.16 -19.91
C ALA A 45 -34.60 6.94 -21.40
N SER A 46 -34.38 7.97 -22.22
CA SER A 46 -34.50 7.87 -23.70
C SER A 46 -33.47 6.97 -24.38
N LEU A 47 -32.38 6.60 -23.68
CA LEU A 47 -31.35 5.69 -24.18
C LEU A 47 -31.56 4.25 -23.71
N TRP A 48 -32.47 4.02 -22.75
CA TRP A 48 -32.69 2.69 -22.18
C TRP A 48 -33.22 1.71 -23.21
N ASN A 49 -32.51 0.59 -23.36
CA ASN A 49 -32.79 -0.46 -24.33
C ASN A 49 -32.69 -1.87 -23.74
N ASN A 50 -32.54 -1.98 -22.41
CA ASN A 50 -32.40 -3.24 -21.68
C ASN A 50 -33.08 -3.17 -20.30
N ARG A 51 -33.36 -4.33 -19.69
CA ARG A 51 -34.01 -4.44 -18.37
C ARG A 51 -33.12 -5.24 -17.41
N ALA A 52 -32.69 -4.62 -16.33
CA ALA A 52 -31.73 -5.15 -15.38
C ALA A 52 -32.36 -5.51 -14.03
N PHE A 53 -33.42 -4.84 -13.60
CA PHE A 53 -33.98 -5.02 -12.26
C PHE A 53 -35.14 -6.01 -12.24
N ALA A 54 -35.08 -6.96 -11.31
CA ALA A 54 -36.03 -8.06 -11.17
C ALA A 54 -36.58 -8.17 -9.75
N MET A 55 -37.86 -8.49 -9.61
CA MET A 55 -38.53 -8.85 -8.34
C MET A 55 -38.55 -10.36 -8.09
N SER A 56 -38.41 -11.17 -9.14
CA SER A 56 -38.40 -12.63 -9.08
C SER A 56 -37.53 -13.24 -10.18
N PRO A 57 -37.10 -14.51 -10.07
CA PRO A 57 -36.35 -15.18 -11.13
C PRO A 57 -37.07 -15.10 -12.49
N GLY A 58 -36.32 -14.81 -13.56
CA GLY A 58 -36.84 -14.66 -14.92
C GLY A 58 -37.63 -13.37 -15.21
N ASP A 59 -37.71 -12.43 -14.27
CA ASP A 59 -38.44 -11.15 -14.46
C ASP A 59 -37.66 -10.15 -15.34
N ALA A 60 -36.34 -10.12 -15.26
CA ALA A 60 -35.49 -9.27 -16.09
C ALA A 60 -34.58 -10.10 -17.01
N ASP A 61 -33.93 -9.42 -17.95
CA ASP A 61 -32.92 -10.02 -18.81
C ASP A 61 -31.75 -9.05 -18.95
N PHE A 62 -30.94 -9.00 -17.89
CA PHE A 62 -29.77 -8.15 -17.83
C PHE A 62 -28.72 -8.58 -18.86
N ASP A 63 -28.39 -9.87 -18.86
CA ASP A 63 -27.22 -10.46 -19.50
C ASP A 63 -27.54 -11.35 -20.71
N GLY A 64 -28.81 -11.44 -21.13
CA GLY A 64 -29.26 -12.37 -22.17
C GLY A 64 -29.52 -13.79 -21.64
N MET A 65 -29.34 -14.03 -20.33
CA MET A 65 -29.60 -15.29 -19.65
C MET A 65 -30.74 -15.19 -18.63
N TYR A 66 -31.55 -14.14 -18.71
CA TYR A 66 -32.62 -13.80 -17.76
C TYR A 66 -32.11 -13.55 -16.33
N SER A 67 -30.87 -13.06 -16.20
CA SER A 67 -30.37 -12.60 -14.91
C SER A 67 -30.90 -11.21 -14.57
N GLY A 68 -30.94 -10.85 -13.29
CA GLY A 68 -31.31 -9.50 -12.87
C GLY A 68 -30.91 -9.17 -11.43
N TYR A 69 -30.77 -7.87 -11.17
CA TYR A 69 -30.50 -7.36 -9.83
C TYR A 69 -31.79 -7.32 -9.01
N PRO A 70 -31.74 -7.60 -7.70
CA PRO A 70 -32.93 -7.65 -6.86
C PRO A 70 -33.48 -6.26 -6.57
N ALA A 71 -34.59 -5.92 -7.24
CA ALA A 71 -35.25 -4.62 -7.24
C ALA A 71 -35.63 -4.09 -5.84
N GLN A 72 -35.88 -4.99 -4.89
CA GLN A 72 -36.21 -4.63 -3.50
C GLN A 72 -35.06 -3.95 -2.73
N TYR A 73 -33.82 -4.02 -3.25
CA TYR A 73 -32.63 -3.42 -2.63
C TYR A 73 -32.13 -2.20 -3.42
N LEU A 74 -32.92 -1.63 -4.33
CA LEU A 74 -32.45 -0.48 -5.11
C LEU A 74 -32.20 0.74 -4.23
N PRO A 75 -31.14 1.52 -4.52
CA PRO A 75 -31.02 2.88 -4.01
C PRO A 75 -32.24 3.73 -4.42
N GLY A 76 -32.48 4.81 -3.67
CA GLY A 76 -33.52 5.77 -4.03
C GLY A 76 -33.27 6.44 -5.39
N PRO A 77 -34.30 7.00 -6.04
CA PRO A 77 -34.20 7.57 -7.39
C PRO A 77 -33.24 8.77 -7.48
N ASN A 78 -33.05 9.48 -6.37
CA ASN A 78 -31.99 10.46 -6.19
C ASN A 78 -30.90 9.81 -5.35
N PHE A 79 -29.87 9.30 -6.01
CA PHE A 79 -28.78 8.57 -5.37
C PHE A 79 -27.52 9.42 -5.39
N THR A 80 -26.88 9.55 -4.23
CA THR A 80 -25.61 10.27 -4.10
C THR A 80 -24.51 9.27 -3.78
N TYR A 81 -23.44 9.27 -4.58
CA TYR A 81 -22.29 8.40 -4.38
C TYR A 81 -20.98 9.15 -4.71
N ALA A 82 -19.98 9.04 -3.85
CA ALA A 82 -18.70 9.76 -3.97
C ALA A 82 -18.89 11.28 -4.20
N GLY A 83 -19.87 11.87 -3.51
CA GLY A 83 -20.25 13.28 -3.66
C GLY A 83 -21.03 13.63 -4.93
N VAL A 84 -21.30 12.68 -5.82
CA VAL A 84 -21.98 12.90 -7.11
C VAL A 84 -23.45 12.47 -7.03
N ASN A 85 -24.36 13.34 -7.48
CA ASN A 85 -25.78 13.02 -7.57
C ASN A 85 -26.10 12.33 -8.90
N TYR A 86 -26.94 11.30 -8.83
CA TYR A 86 -27.43 10.50 -9.94
C TYR A 86 -28.95 10.43 -9.94
N ILE A 87 -29.54 10.39 -11.13
CA ILE A 87 -30.90 9.88 -11.33
C ILE A 87 -30.76 8.37 -11.47
N PHE A 88 -31.05 7.63 -10.40
CA PHE A 88 -30.91 6.18 -10.38
C PHE A 88 -32.20 5.52 -10.86
N PRO A 89 -32.13 4.59 -11.83
CA PRO A 89 -33.30 3.90 -12.36
C PRO A 89 -34.05 3.14 -11.25
N GLN A 90 -35.37 3.12 -11.35
CA GLN A 90 -36.23 2.42 -10.40
C GLN A 90 -36.92 1.27 -11.11
N TYR A 91 -37.21 0.21 -10.36
CA TYR A 91 -37.90 -0.95 -10.90
C TYR A 91 -39.27 -0.58 -11.48
N ASN A 92 -39.55 -1.11 -12.67
CA ASN A 92 -40.85 -1.10 -13.30
C ASN A 92 -41.17 -2.53 -13.77
N ALA A 93 -42.43 -2.95 -13.64
CA ALA A 93 -42.90 -4.26 -14.08
C ALA A 93 -42.84 -4.46 -15.61
N SER A 94 -42.65 -3.38 -16.37
CA SER A 94 -42.47 -3.41 -17.81
C SER A 94 -41.56 -2.27 -18.27
N GLY A 95 -40.86 -2.47 -19.38
CA GLY A 95 -39.95 -1.48 -19.96
C GLY A 95 -38.50 -1.70 -19.57
N ASN A 96 -37.66 -0.78 -20.02
CA ASN A 96 -36.21 -0.79 -19.83
C ASN A 96 -35.82 0.12 -18.67
N ASP A 97 -34.70 -0.17 -18.04
CA ASP A 97 -34.18 0.55 -16.87
C ASP A 97 -32.65 0.77 -16.93
N ASN A 98 -32.00 0.30 -17.99
CA ASN A 98 -30.61 0.60 -18.30
C ASN A 98 -30.35 0.67 -19.82
N ALA A 99 -29.21 1.27 -20.17
CA ALA A 99 -28.76 1.40 -21.56
C ALA A 99 -27.53 0.54 -21.82
N LEU A 100 -27.56 -0.30 -22.86
CA LEU A 100 -26.39 -0.97 -23.41
C LEU A 100 -25.52 0.05 -24.14
N ALA A 101 -24.23 0.15 -23.85
CA ALA A 101 -23.31 1.05 -24.54
C ALA A 101 -22.97 0.51 -25.94
N GLN A 102 -23.66 1.04 -26.94
CA GLN A 102 -23.62 0.62 -28.35
C GLN A 102 -23.22 1.77 -29.29
N GLY A 103 -22.45 2.73 -28.78
CA GLY A 103 -22.10 3.91 -29.55
C GLY A 103 -23.23 4.94 -29.63
N GLN A 104 -24.06 5.10 -28.60
CA GLN A 104 -25.01 6.20 -28.52
C GLN A 104 -24.33 7.54 -28.19
N THR A 105 -24.87 8.62 -28.74
CA THR A 105 -24.43 9.98 -28.42
C THR A 105 -25.32 10.60 -27.36
N ILE A 106 -24.73 11.00 -26.24
CA ILE A 106 -25.33 11.83 -25.20
C ILE A 106 -25.14 13.31 -25.57
N LYS A 107 -26.21 14.11 -25.46
CA LYS A 107 -26.15 15.56 -25.67
C LYS A 107 -26.35 16.29 -24.34
N PRO A 108 -25.28 16.74 -23.67
CA PRO A 108 -25.40 17.49 -22.44
C PRO A 108 -26.02 18.86 -22.67
N ARG A 109 -26.47 19.52 -21.59
CA ARG A 109 -26.81 20.95 -21.67
C ARG A 109 -25.55 21.72 -22.04
N LYS A 110 -25.70 22.77 -22.86
CA LYS A 110 -24.57 23.64 -23.20
C LYS A 110 -23.90 24.17 -21.94
N GLY A 111 -22.61 23.95 -21.84
CA GLY A 111 -21.80 24.33 -20.70
C GLY A 111 -20.42 23.70 -20.76
N ARG A 112 -19.56 24.13 -19.83
CA ARG A 112 -18.25 23.54 -19.60
C ARG A 112 -18.36 22.57 -18.44
N TYR A 113 -17.73 21.42 -18.58
CA TYR A 113 -17.71 20.34 -17.59
C TYR A 113 -16.28 19.84 -17.50
N TYR A 114 -15.83 19.43 -16.31
CA TYR A 114 -14.49 18.88 -16.16
C TYR A 114 -14.48 17.35 -16.01
N SER A 115 -15.63 16.73 -15.74
CA SER A 115 -15.74 15.26 -15.70
C SER A 115 -17.14 14.76 -16.03
N ILE A 116 -17.18 13.53 -16.52
CA ILE A 116 -18.38 12.68 -16.60
C ILE A 116 -18.20 11.49 -15.66
N HIS A 117 -19.26 11.18 -14.92
CA HIS A 117 -19.33 10.05 -14.01
C HIS A 117 -20.49 9.14 -14.43
N MET A 118 -20.27 7.84 -14.47
CA MET A 118 -21.32 6.87 -14.82
C MET A 118 -21.38 5.75 -13.79
N LEU A 119 -22.58 5.22 -13.55
CA LEU A 119 -22.78 3.96 -12.85
C LEU A 119 -23.03 2.88 -13.90
N ALA A 120 -22.17 1.87 -13.93
CA ALA A 120 -22.10 0.88 -14.99
C ALA A 120 -21.78 -0.52 -14.47
N ALA A 121 -22.13 -1.54 -15.25
CA ALA A 121 -21.71 -2.93 -15.00
C ALA A 121 -21.50 -3.66 -16.32
N ALA A 122 -20.56 -4.62 -16.33
CA ALA A 122 -20.40 -5.56 -17.42
C ALA A 122 -21.13 -6.88 -17.12
N GLU A 123 -21.21 -7.76 -18.11
CA GLU A 123 -21.90 -9.03 -17.98
C GLU A 123 -20.96 -10.13 -17.48
N THR A 124 -20.38 -10.89 -18.39
CA THR A 124 -19.62 -12.12 -18.15
C THR A 124 -18.11 -11.91 -18.17
N ALA A 125 -17.66 -10.81 -18.78
CA ALA A 125 -16.24 -10.47 -18.94
C ALA A 125 -16.02 -8.97 -18.73
N ILE A 126 -14.77 -8.59 -18.45
CA ILE A 126 -14.38 -7.20 -18.24
C ILE A 126 -14.62 -6.42 -19.53
N ALA A 127 -15.49 -5.41 -19.44
CA ALA A 127 -15.84 -4.55 -20.56
C ALA A 127 -14.86 -3.38 -20.64
N THR A 128 -14.22 -3.20 -21.79
CA THR A 128 -13.39 -2.03 -22.07
C THR A 128 -13.93 -1.23 -23.25
N GLY A 129 -13.68 0.08 -23.25
CA GLY A 129 -14.07 0.92 -24.38
C GLY A 129 -13.68 2.38 -24.21
N THR A 130 -13.70 3.12 -25.31
CA THR A 130 -13.33 4.54 -25.33
C THR A 130 -14.57 5.43 -25.34
N LEU A 131 -14.66 6.33 -24.37
CA LEU A 131 -15.61 7.44 -24.37
C LEU A 131 -14.96 8.66 -25.01
N SER A 132 -15.69 9.34 -25.90
CA SER A 132 -15.18 10.53 -26.61
C SER A 132 -16.10 11.73 -26.45
N ALA A 133 -15.57 12.88 -26.06
CA ALA A 133 -16.30 14.14 -25.99
C ALA A 133 -15.92 15.04 -27.16
N THR A 134 -16.90 15.73 -27.75
CA THR A 134 -16.72 16.73 -28.81
C THR A 134 -17.09 18.11 -28.29
N TYR A 135 -16.24 19.09 -28.58
CA TYR A 135 -16.38 20.46 -28.08
C TYR A 135 -16.89 21.42 -29.17
N SER A 136 -17.30 22.63 -28.76
CA SER A 136 -17.85 23.66 -29.64
C SER A 136 -16.86 24.18 -30.70
N ASP A 137 -15.56 23.97 -30.51
CA ASP A 137 -14.48 24.25 -31.47
C ASP A 137 -14.17 23.06 -32.41
N ASN A 138 -14.98 21.99 -32.36
CA ASN A 138 -14.81 20.71 -33.07
C ASN A 138 -13.58 19.88 -32.64
N THR A 139 -12.89 20.24 -31.57
CA THR A 139 -11.87 19.37 -30.98
C THR A 139 -12.54 18.21 -30.22
N THR A 140 -11.77 17.15 -29.96
CA THR A 140 -12.23 16.00 -29.20
C THR A 140 -11.24 15.62 -28.10
N THR A 141 -11.76 15.05 -27.01
CA THR A 141 -10.97 14.34 -26.00
C THR A 141 -11.54 12.94 -25.85
N SER A 142 -10.71 11.99 -25.43
CA SER A 142 -11.15 10.62 -25.17
C SER A 142 -10.55 10.08 -23.88
N GLY A 143 -11.25 9.13 -23.27
CA GLY A 143 -10.81 8.40 -22.10
C GLY A 143 -11.23 6.94 -22.18
N GLN A 144 -10.38 6.05 -21.67
CA GLN A 144 -10.72 4.64 -21.57
C GLN A 144 -11.65 4.40 -20.39
N ILE A 145 -12.52 3.42 -20.56
CA ILE A 145 -13.41 2.86 -19.56
C ILE A 145 -13.08 1.39 -19.45
N LEU A 146 -13.05 0.91 -18.21
CA LEU A 146 -12.95 -0.51 -17.87
C LEU A 146 -13.96 -0.75 -16.76
N VAL A 147 -14.79 -1.78 -16.92
CA VAL A 147 -15.83 -2.16 -15.95
C VAL A 147 -15.85 -3.66 -15.81
N ASP A 148 -15.80 -4.12 -14.56
CA ASP A 148 -15.82 -5.54 -14.24
C ASP A 148 -17.23 -6.16 -14.41
N PRO A 149 -17.29 -7.50 -14.57
CA PRO A 149 -18.52 -8.28 -14.49
C PRO A 149 -19.36 -7.94 -13.26
N PHE A 150 -20.69 -7.91 -13.42
CA PHE A 150 -21.60 -7.59 -12.32
C PHE A 150 -21.55 -8.61 -11.18
N TRP A 151 -21.10 -9.82 -11.42
CA TRP A 151 -20.76 -10.80 -10.39
C TRP A 151 -19.59 -11.64 -10.89
N ALA A 152 -18.91 -12.30 -9.97
CA ALA A 152 -17.88 -13.26 -10.30
C ALA A 152 -17.72 -14.30 -9.20
N TRP A 153 -17.41 -15.52 -9.63
CA TRP A 153 -17.01 -16.63 -8.78
C TRP A 153 -15.85 -17.37 -9.47
N PRO A 154 -14.82 -17.80 -8.73
CA PRO A 154 -14.65 -17.67 -7.27
C PRO A 154 -13.98 -16.36 -6.81
N TYR A 155 -13.66 -15.45 -7.75
CA TYR A 155 -12.96 -14.18 -7.51
C TYR A 155 -13.92 -12.99 -7.50
N PRO A 156 -14.47 -12.55 -6.35
CA PRO A 156 -15.37 -11.42 -6.32
C PRO A 156 -14.62 -10.10 -6.62
N TYR A 157 -15.20 -9.25 -7.48
CA TYR A 157 -14.69 -7.89 -7.74
C TYR A 157 -15.15 -6.90 -6.67
N GLY A 158 -14.48 -5.76 -6.49
CA GLY A 158 -14.89 -4.76 -5.51
C GLY A 158 -15.78 -3.66 -6.09
N GLY A 159 -17.10 -3.83 -6.01
CA GLY A 159 -18.09 -2.89 -6.54
C GLY A 159 -18.38 -1.67 -5.66
N ASP A 160 -19.17 -0.74 -6.22
CA ASP A 160 -19.57 0.52 -5.59
C ASP A 160 -21.00 0.49 -5.04
N VAL A 161 -21.91 -0.17 -5.75
CA VAL A 161 -23.27 -0.50 -5.29
C VAL A 161 -23.43 -2.01 -5.33
N ILE A 162 -23.51 -2.64 -4.16
CA ILE A 162 -23.38 -4.09 -4.00
C ILE A 162 -24.69 -4.66 -3.48
N PHE A 163 -25.31 -5.50 -4.30
CA PHE A 163 -26.52 -6.22 -3.98
C PHE A 163 -26.17 -7.55 -3.31
N PRO A 164 -27.02 -8.03 -2.38
CA PRO A 164 -26.71 -9.22 -1.59
C PRO A 164 -26.77 -10.53 -2.37
N TYR A 165 -27.36 -10.53 -3.57
CA TYR A 165 -27.50 -11.67 -4.46
C TYR A 165 -27.87 -11.17 -5.86
N TYR A 166 -28.01 -12.07 -6.83
CA TYR A 166 -28.72 -11.81 -8.09
C TYR A 166 -29.76 -12.89 -8.39
N LEU A 167 -30.71 -12.56 -9.27
CA LEU A 167 -31.77 -13.46 -9.72
C LEU A 167 -31.33 -14.07 -11.03
N THR A 168 -31.47 -15.39 -11.20
CA THR A 168 -31.28 -16.09 -12.46
C THR A 168 -32.63 -16.29 -13.16
N ASN A 169 -32.66 -16.98 -14.30
CA ASN A 169 -33.91 -17.38 -14.95
C ASN A 169 -34.86 -18.18 -14.04
N SER A 170 -34.32 -18.96 -13.08
CA SER A 170 -35.14 -19.93 -12.31
C SER A 170 -34.88 -19.98 -10.81
N SER A 171 -33.84 -19.32 -10.32
CA SER A 171 -33.42 -19.37 -8.91
C SER A 171 -32.83 -18.03 -8.43
N ILE A 172 -32.50 -17.97 -7.14
CA ILE A 172 -31.65 -16.94 -6.56
C ILE A 172 -30.22 -17.50 -6.53
N ASP A 173 -29.25 -16.74 -7.01
CA ASP A 173 -27.83 -17.01 -6.81
C ASP A 173 -27.30 -16.05 -5.74
N TYR A 174 -26.78 -16.60 -4.65
CA TYR A 174 -26.38 -15.84 -3.47
C TYR A 174 -24.99 -15.19 -3.59
N ASN A 175 -24.32 -15.32 -4.74
CA ASN A 175 -23.17 -14.47 -5.04
C ASN A 175 -23.63 -13.01 -5.15
N ARG A 176 -22.84 -12.11 -4.56
CA ARG A 176 -23.15 -10.68 -4.59
C ARG A 176 -23.02 -10.15 -6.02
N SER A 177 -23.92 -9.24 -6.38
CA SER A 177 -23.86 -8.52 -7.66
C SER A 177 -23.57 -7.03 -7.46
N MET A 178 -23.02 -6.37 -8.47
CA MET A 178 -22.29 -5.12 -8.33
C MET A 178 -22.50 -4.16 -9.49
N ILE A 179 -22.57 -2.87 -9.16
CA ILE A 179 -22.47 -1.76 -10.10
C ILE A 179 -21.24 -0.93 -9.71
N PHE A 180 -20.52 -0.45 -10.71
CA PHE A 180 -19.24 0.27 -10.60
C PHE A 180 -19.38 1.72 -11.06
N GLN A 181 -18.59 2.62 -10.49
CA GLN A 181 -18.45 4.00 -10.90
C GLN A 181 -17.29 4.14 -11.87
N THR A 182 -17.56 4.72 -13.04
CA THR A 182 -16.51 5.15 -13.98
C THR A 182 -16.42 6.66 -13.99
N ILE A 183 -15.20 7.17 -14.21
CA ILE A 183 -14.91 8.59 -14.22
C ILE A 183 -14.02 8.90 -15.42
N ASN A 184 -14.42 9.86 -16.25
CA ASN A 184 -13.61 10.36 -17.36
C ASN A 184 -13.52 11.89 -17.31
N TRP A 185 -12.32 12.41 -17.55
CA TRP A 185 -12.07 13.84 -17.64
C TRP A 185 -12.67 14.46 -18.91
N LEU A 186 -13.07 15.72 -18.80
CA LEU A 186 -13.53 16.58 -19.87
C LEU A 186 -12.74 17.89 -19.82
N ASP A 187 -12.44 18.47 -20.99
CA ASP A 187 -11.73 19.75 -21.09
C ASP A 187 -12.64 20.89 -20.59
N SER A 188 -12.46 21.21 -19.31
CA SER A 188 -13.18 22.29 -18.61
C SER A 188 -13.06 23.67 -19.25
N THR A 189 -12.12 23.89 -20.17
CA THR A 189 -11.94 25.17 -20.85
C THR A 189 -12.90 25.34 -22.03
N LYS A 190 -13.53 24.25 -22.49
CA LYS A 190 -14.35 24.20 -23.70
C LYS A 190 -15.79 23.79 -23.42
N GLU A 191 -16.72 24.30 -24.23
CA GLU A 191 -18.12 23.91 -24.15
C GLU A 191 -18.31 22.52 -24.79
N VAL A 192 -18.88 21.58 -24.04
CA VAL A 192 -19.15 20.22 -24.52
C VAL A 192 -20.43 20.23 -25.36
N THR A 193 -20.38 19.65 -26.56
CA THR A 193 -21.51 19.57 -27.49
C THR A 193 -22.12 18.17 -27.56
N SER A 194 -21.29 17.14 -27.46
CA SER A 194 -21.72 15.74 -27.45
C SER A 194 -20.71 14.86 -26.75
N ILE A 195 -21.20 13.78 -26.13
CA ILE A 195 -20.39 12.72 -25.55
C ILE A 195 -20.83 11.40 -26.19
N GLN A 196 -19.88 10.70 -26.76
CA GLN A 196 -20.06 9.44 -27.46
C GLN A 196 -19.73 8.31 -26.48
N LEU A 197 -20.73 7.51 -26.13
CA LEU A 197 -20.54 6.28 -25.35
C LEU A 197 -19.72 5.27 -26.18
N PRO A 198 -18.97 4.37 -25.53
CA PRO A 198 -18.30 3.27 -26.22
C PRO A 198 -19.32 2.35 -26.90
N ASN A 199 -18.84 1.58 -27.87
CA ASN A 199 -19.58 0.47 -28.47
C ASN A 199 -18.92 -0.83 -28.02
N VAL A 200 -19.46 -1.44 -26.97
CA VAL A 200 -18.87 -2.64 -26.34
C VAL A 200 -19.67 -3.87 -26.76
N THR A 201 -19.02 -4.76 -27.49
CA THR A 201 -19.59 -6.05 -27.92
C THR A 201 -18.74 -7.25 -27.52
N ALA A 202 -17.57 -7.01 -26.91
CA ALA A 202 -16.62 -8.01 -26.46
C ALA A 202 -15.77 -7.46 -25.33
N GLY A 203 -15.15 -8.34 -24.56
CA GLY A 203 -14.32 -8.02 -23.40
C GLY A 203 -13.29 -9.11 -23.16
N ALA A 204 -12.59 -9.01 -22.03
CA ALA A 204 -11.51 -9.91 -21.65
C ALA A 204 -11.90 -10.79 -20.46
N SER A 205 -11.65 -12.09 -20.58
CA SER A 205 -11.92 -13.06 -19.52
C SER A 205 -10.91 -12.96 -18.38
N ASN A 206 -11.40 -13.01 -17.13
CA ASN A 206 -10.64 -13.11 -15.87
C ASN A 206 -9.66 -11.96 -15.56
N SER A 207 -9.11 -11.28 -16.56
CA SER A 207 -8.28 -10.09 -16.45
C SER A 207 -8.17 -9.39 -17.82
N PRO A 208 -7.85 -8.09 -17.87
CA PRO A 208 -7.58 -7.37 -19.12
C PRO A 208 -6.41 -7.95 -19.88
N GLY A 209 -6.64 -8.22 -21.17
CA GLY A 209 -5.71 -8.97 -22.02
C GLY A 209 -5.97 -10.49 -22.04
N GLY A 210 -6.85 -11.00 -21.18
CA GLY A 210 -7.32 -12.39 -21.22
C GLY A 210 -8.13 -12.73 -22.48
N ALA A 211 -8.48 -14.01 -22.64
CA ALA A 211 -9.17 -14.49 -23.84
C ALA A 211 -10.46 -13.70 -24.10
N THR A 212 -10.70 -13.33 -25.36
CA THR A 212 -11.87 -12.55 -25.76
C THR A 212 -13.16 -13.31 -25.46
N GLN A 213 -14.09 -12.66 -24.79
CA GLN A 213 -15.43 -13.17 -24.50
C GLN A 213 -16.49 -12.14 -24.89
N GLU A 214 -17.67 -12.62 -25.28
CA GLU A 214 -18.82 -11.75 -25.49
C GLU A 214 -19.25 -11.14 -24.15
N THR A 215 -19.29 -9.80 -24.09
CA THR A 215 -19.81 -9.05 -22.95
C THR A 215 -20.35 -7.72 -23.47
N ARG A 216 -21.35 -7.18 -22.78
CA ARG A 216 -21.91 -5.86 -23.04
C ARG A 216 -21.68 -4.97 -21.83
N LEU A 217 -21.59 -3.66 -22.08
CA LEU A 217 -21.49 -2.65 -21.03
C LEU A 217 -22.85 -2.01 -20.81
N HIS A 218 -23.30 -1.99 -19.55
CA HIS A 218 -24.59 -1.41 -19.16
C HIS A 218 -24.37 -0.11 -18.40
N ILE A 219 -25.11 0.93 -18.76
CA ILE A 219 -25.11 2.24 -18.10
C ILE A 219 -26.44 2.43 -17.39
N PHE A 220 -26.38 2.58 -16.07
CA PHE A 220 -27.54 2.79 -15.20
C PHE A 220 -27.82 4.28 -14.98
N ALA A 221 -26.78 5.07 -14.76
CA ALA A 221 -26.91 6.50 -14.51
C ALA A 221 -25.69 7.28 -15.01
N VAL A 222 -25.89 8.56 -15.35
CA VAL A 222 -24.84 9.48 -15.81
C VAL A 222 -24.98 10.81 -15.07
N SER A 223 -23.86 11.40 -14.68
CA SER A 223 -23.79 12.73 -14.07
C SER A 223 -22.55 13.47 -14.56
N LEU A 224 -22.65 14.80 -14.67
CA LEU A 224 -21.56 15.68 -15.10
C LEU A 224 -21.17 16.63 -13.99
N ILE A 225 -19.89 16.98 -13.87
CA ILE A 225 -19.46 18.03 -12.94
C ILE A 225 -19.14 19.33 -13.70
N PRO A 226 -19.89 20.42 -13.49
CA PRO A 226 -19.85 21.65 -14.28
C PRO A 226 -18.72 22.60 -13.87
N ALA A 227 -17.87 23.00 -14.80
CA ALA A 227 -16.78 23.95 -14.59
C ALA A 227 -17.26 25.41 -14.76
N THR A 228 -17.85 25.96 -13.70
CA THR A 228 -18.53 27.27 -13.72
C THR A 228 -17.91 28.33 -12.79
N GLY A 229 -16.88 27.98 -12.03
CA GLY A 229 -16.20 28.90 -11.12
C GLY A 229 -15.38 29.98 -11.86
N THR A 230 -15.00 31.01 -11.11
CA THR A 230 -14.11 32.10 -11.54
C THR A 230 -13.10 32.39 -10.43
N GLY A 231 -11.88 32.78 -10.76
CA GLY A 231 -10.79 32.89 -9.80
C GLY A 231 -10.33 31.52 -9.32
N ILE A 232 -9.81 31.46 -8.10
CA ILE A 232 -9.54 30.19 -7.40
C ILE A 232 -10.83 29.72 -6.71
N ASP A 233 -11.56 28.80 -7.36
CA ASP A 233 -12.79 28.18 -6.82
C ASP A 233 -12.53 26.71 -6.48
N LEU A 234 -12.25 26.42 -5.21
CA LEU A 234 -12.00 25.07 -4.71
C LEU A 234 -13.26 24.47 -4.08
N GLU A 235 -13.87 23.53 -4.82
CA GLU A 235 -15.03 22.75 -4.38
C GLU A 235 -14.59 21.51 -3.60
N ILE A 236 -15.21 21.27 -2.46
CA ILE A 236 -15.07 20.01 -1.71
C ILE A 236 -16.09 19.02 -2.28
N GLN A 237 -15.66 18.13 -3.18
CA GLN A 237 -16.54 17.13 -3.80
C GLN A 237 -17.08 16.16 -2.76
N TYR A 238 -16.22 15.69 -1.87
CA TYR A 238 -16.57 14.92 -0.69
C TYR A 238 -15.46 15.02 0.34
N ALA A 239 -15.82 14.72 1.58
CA ALA A 239 -14.90 14.44 2.66
C ALA A 239 -15.34 13.13 3.33
N ARG A 240 -14.37 12.32 3.74
CA ARG A 240 -14.64 11.06 4.43
C ARG A 240 -13.59 10.73 5.50
N THR A 241 -14.03 10.15 6.60
CA THR A 241 -13.17 9.50 7.59
C THR A 241 -12.75 8.15 7.07
N THR A 242 -11.44 7.92 6.95
CA THR A 242 -10.92 6.60 6.56
C THR A 242 -10.75 5.72 7.80
N ASN A 243 -10.62 4.41 7.58
CA ASN A 243 -10.14 3.50 8.61
C ASN A 243 -8.60 3.38 8.64
N MET A 244 -7.89 4.29 7.96
CA MET A 244 -6.44 4.35 7.94
C MET A 244 -5.89 5.37 8.95
N TRP A 245 -4.64 5.20 9.33
CA TRP A 245 -3.88 6.20 10.08
C TRP A 245 -2.49 6.45 9.49
N PHE A 246 -1.88 7.58 9.84
CA PHE A 246 -0.50 7.82 9.49
C PHE A 246 0.42 6.85 10.25
N GLU A 247 1.24 6.11 9.51
CA GLU A 247 2.23 5.18 10.08
C GLU A 247 3.13 5.86 11.11
N GLY A 248 3.51 5.10 12.15
CA GLY A 248 4.33 5.61 13.25
C GLY A 248 3.63 6.56 14.23
N THR A 249 2.34 6.84 14.05
CA THR A 249 1.53 7.62 15.00
C THR A 249 0.68 6.74 15.91
N ASP A 250 0.19 7.29 17.02
CA ASP A 250 -0.82 6.64 17.87
C ASP A 250 -2.22 6.76 17.23
N LYS A 251 -2.37 6.10 16.07
CA LYS A 251 -3.60 6.08 15.26
C LYS A 251 -4.17 7.47 14.93
N THR A 252 -3.31 8.37 14.45
CA THR A 252 -3.78 9.63 13.84
C THR A 252 -4.57 9.30 12.58
N GLN A 253 -5.90 9.29 12.71
CA GLN A 253 -6.83 8.91 11.66
C GLN A 253 -6.68 9.84 10.47
N ILE A 254 -6.69 9.26 9.28
CA ILE A 254 -6.69 10.01 8.03
C ILE A 254 -8.14 10.36 7.66
N VAL A 255 -8.41 11.64 7.45
CA VAL A 255 -9.60 12.13 6.77
C VAL A 255 -9.21 12.48 5.34
N GLU A 256 -9.86 11.86 4.36
CA GLU A 256 -9.64 12.15 2.95
C GLU A 256 -10.64 13.19 2.46
N VAL A 257 -10.11 14.21 1.79
CA VAL A 257 -10.90 15.29 1.20
C VAL A 257 -10.60 15.36 -0.29
N LYS A 258 -11.61 15.14 -1.12
CA LYS A 258 -11.48 15.32 -2.56
C LYS A 258 -11.85 16.75 -2.94
N VAL A 259 -10.89 17.46 -3.53
CA VAL A 259 -10.99 18.88 -3.88
C VAL A 259 -10.87 19.07 -5.38
N ASN A 260 -11.82 19.78 -5.97
CA ASN A 260 -11.83 20.13 -7.39
C ASN A 260 -11.49 21.60 -7.58
N ASN A 261 -10.64 21.95 -8.54
CA ASN A 261 -10.49 23.34 -8.98
C ASN A 261 -11.50 23.64 -10.10
N MET A 262 -12.60 24.27 -9.69
CA MET A 262 -13.75 24.63 -10.55
C MET A 262 -13.59 25.99 -11.20
N GLY A 263 -12.56 26.73 -10.80
CA GLY A 263 -12.26 28.08 -11.25
C GLY A 263 -11.50 28.12 -12.56
N ASP A 264 -11.06 29.32 -12.94
CA ASP A 264 -10.22 29.59 -14.11
C ASP A 264 -8.79 30.06 -13.73
N GLU A 265 -8.48 30.15 -12.43
CA GLU A 265 -7.13 30.43 -11.94
C GLU A 265 -6.45 29.20 -11.33
N TRP A 266 -5.12 29.20 -11.36
CA TRP A 266 -4.30 28.15 -10.78
C TRP A 266 -4.19 28.29 -9.27
N VAL A 267 -4.16 27.15 -8.57
CA VAL A 267 -3.55 27.09 -7.23
C VAL A 267 -2.06 26.85 -7.40
N LEU A 268 -1.27 27.73 -6.81
CA LEU A 268 0.18 27.69 -6.73
C LEU A 268 0.62 27.65 -5.26
N ALA A 269 1.88 27.28 -5.01
CA ALA A 269 2.40 27.15 -3.64
C ALA A 269 2.31 28.46 -2.83
N ASN A 270 2.43 29.63 -3.49
CA ASN A 270 2.30 30.93 -2.84
C ASN A 270 0.86 31.23 -2.37
N ASN A 271 -0.16 30.54 -2.89
CA ASN A 271 -1.51 30.62 -2.35
C ASN A 271 -1.62 30.00 -0.95
N SER A 272 -0.65 29.16 -0.54
CA SER A 272 -0.60 28.55 0.80
C SER A 272 -1.90 27.85 1.20
N VAL A 273 -2.51 27.11 0.26
CA VAL A 273 -3.80 26.46 0.47
C VAL A 273 -3.67 25.30 1.45
N LYS A 274 -4.41 25.37 2.54
CA LYS A 274 -4.50 24.35 3.59
C LYS A 274 -5.90 23.79 3.69
N VAL A 275 -5.98 22.49 3.97
CA VAL A 275 -7.22 21.76 4.25
C VAL A 275 -7.18 21.28 5.70
N THR A 276 -8.20 21.61 6.47
CA THR A 276 -8.34 21.21 7.88
C THR A 276 -9.74 20.69 8.15
N VAL A 277 -9.89 19.91 9.22
CA VAL A 277 -11.17 19.37 9.68
C VAL A 277 -11.40 19.79 11.13
N SER A 278 -12.61 20.26 11.44
CA SER A 278 -13.00 20.60 12.80
C SER A 278 -14.31 19.93 13.17
N ALA A 279 -14.38 19.35 14.37
CA ALA A 279 -15.63 18.93 15.00
C ALA A 279 -15.51 19.06 16.52
N SER A 280 -16.62 18.93 17.24
CA SER A 280 -16.56 18.85 18.71
C SER A 280 -15.83 17.60 19.21
N GLY A 281 -15.91 16.50 18.46
CA GLY A 281 -15.29 15.21 18.78
C GLY A 281 -13.96 14.92 18.10
N LEU A 282 -13.43 15.85 17.29
CA LEU A 282 -12.26 15.61 16.44
C LEU A 282 -11.43 16.88 16.23
N THR A 283 -10.10 16.74 16.31
CA THR A 283 -9.13 17.82 16.15
C THR A 283 -8.14 17.48 15.04
N THR A 284 -7.93 18.41 14.10
CA THR A 284 -6.83 18.31 13.12
C THR A 284 -5.49 18.52 13.82
N ILE A 285 -4.55 17.61 13.60
CA ILE A 285 -3.15 17.75 14.02
C ILE A 285 -2.18 17.82 12.83
N THR A 286 -2.58 17.26 11.68
CA THR A 286 -1.81 17.33 10.42
C THR A 286 -2.70 17.92 9.33
N PRO A 287 -2.61 19.24 9.06
CA PRO A 287 -3.33 19.86 7.94
C PRO A 287 -2.89 19.28 6.60
N GLY A 288 -3.84 19.11 5.68
CA GLY A 288 -3.55 18.84 4.29
C GLY A 288 -3.10 20.10 3.55
N VAL A 289 -2.35 19.94 2.46
CA VAL A 289 -1.81 21.06 1.66
C VAL A 289 -2.04 20.80 0.17
N ILE A 290 -2.36 21.86 -0.58
CA ILE A 290 -2.45 21.83 -2.05
C ILE A 290 -1.40 22.81 -2.60
N ASN A 291 -0.28 22.29 -3.10
CA ASN A 291 0.81 23.11 -3.64
C ASN A 291 0.62 23.49 -5.11
N ARG A 292 -0.12 22.66 -5.87
CA ARG A 292 -0.42 22.90 -7.27
C ARG A 292 -1.77 22.27 -7.61
N LEU A 293 -2.65 23.04 -8.22
CA LEU A 293 -3.88 22.51 -8.80
C LEU A 293 -4.36 23.41 -9.95
N ARG A 294 -4.37 22.87 -11.16
CA ARG A 294 -4.78 23.61 -12.36
C ARG A 294 -6.31 23.68 -12.48
N PRO A 295 -6.87 24.66 -13.22
CA PRO A 295 -8.28 24.66 -13.59
C PRO A 295 -8.75 23.34 -14.22
N GLY A 296 -9.83 22.77 -13.70
CA GLY A 296 -10.42 21.51 -14.19
C GLY A 296 -9.65 20.24 -13.82
N ASP A 297 -8.84 20.30 -12.78
CA ASP A 297 -8.17 19.15 -12.16
C ASP A 297 -8.65 18.95 -10.72
N GLN A 298 -8.28 17.83 -10.10
CA GLN A 298 -8.67 17.47 -8.74
C GLN A 298 -7.48 16.95 -7.92
N ALA A 299 -7.58 17.05 -6.60
CA ALA A 299 -6.65 16.46 -5.65
C ALA A 299 -7.40 15.68 -4.56
N ILE A 300 -6.84 14.55 -4.13
CA ILE A 300 -7.24 13.88 -2.88
C ILE A 300 -6.23 14.31 -1.82
N VAL A 301 -6.74 14.95 -0.76
CA VAL A 301 -5.93 15.52 0.32
C VAL A 301 -6.18 14.75 1.59
N GLN A 302 -5.11 14.26 2.21
CA GLN A 302 -5.16 13.56 3.50
C GLN A 302 -4.95 14.56 4.65
N VAL A 303 -5.86 14.55 5.64
CA VAL A 303 -5.82 15.39 6.84
C VAL A 303 -5.75 14.50 8.08
N GLY A 304 -4.73 14.68 8.90
CA GLY A 304 -4.52 13.88 10.12
C GLY A 304 -5.29 14.43 11.30
N CYS A 305 -6.14 13.58 11.86
CA CYS A 305 -7.07 13.93 12.91
C CYS A 305 -6.97 12.98 14.10
N ILE A 306 -7.20 13.51 15.31
CA ILE A 306 -7.33 12.73 16.54
C ILE A 306 -8.67 13.01 17.21
N ASN A 307 -9.17 12.04 17.96
CA ASN A 307 -10.38 12.21 18.75
C ASN A 307 -10.16 13.25 19.85
N ALA A 308 -11.18 14.06 20.09
CA ALA A 308 -11.22 14.91 21.28
C ALA A 308 -11.28 14.05 22.55
N ASN A 309 -10.81 14.61 23.67
CA ASN A 309 -10.81 13.90 24.94
C ASN A 309 -12.24 13.48 25.34
N GLY A 310 -12.43 12.19 25.63
CA GLY A 310 -13.74 11.61 25.96
C GLY A 310 -14.57 11.13 24.77
N THR A 311 -14.11 11.33 23.52
CA THR A 311 -14.77 10.79 22.33
C THR A 311 -14.27 9.37 22.04
N ALA A 312 -15.15 8.38 22.22
CA ALA A 312 -14.83 6.99 21.91
C ALA A 312 -14.60 6.78 20.40
N PRO A 313 -13.64 5.92 19.98
CA PRO A 313 -13.50 5.53 18.58
C PRO A 313 -14.82 4.98 18.01
N GLY A 314 -15.14 5.34 16.76
CA GLY A 314 -16.42 4.98 16.14
C GLY A 314 -17.58 5.93 16.45
N THR A 315 -17.36 7.01 17.21
CA THR A 315 -18.42 8.00 17.47
C THR A 315 -18.76 8.75 16.18
N ILE A 316 -20.04 8.74 15.80
CA ILE A 316 -20.51 9.46 14.61
C ILE A 316 -20.92 10.89 15.00
N GLY A 317 -20.49 11.87 14.23
CA GLY A 317 -20.88 13.26 14.41
C GLY A 317 -20.66 14.13 13.17
N GLU A 318 -21.27 15.31 13.16
CA GLU A 318 -21.01 16.30 12.11
C GLU A 318 -19.63 16.93 12.29
N ALA A 319 -18.87 17.00 11.21
CA ALA A 319 -17.58 17.67 11.09
C ALA A 319 -17.60 18.67 9.94
N THR A 320 -16.72 19.65 9.98
CA THR A 320 -16.58 20.66 8.91
C THR A 320 -15.17 20.60 8.35
N VAL A 321 -15.07 20.44 7.02
CA VAL A 321 -13.83 20.70 6.28
C VAL A 321 -13.71 22.19 6.02
N HIS A 322 -12.51 22.73 6.20
CA HIS A 322 -12.15 24.10 5.85
C HIS A 322 -10.97 24.10 4.88
N ILE A 323 -11.16 24.72 3.73
CA ILE A 323 -10.10 25.08 2.79
C ILE A 323 -9.82 26.57 2.96
N SER A 324 -8.56 26.92 3.18
CA SER A 324 -8.13 28.31 3.36
C SER A 324 -6.80 28.57 2.67
N GLY A 325 -6.68 29.72 2.01
CA GLY A 325 -5.46 30.18 1.34
C GLY A 325 -5.65 31.58 0.76
N ALA A 326 -4.60 32.15 0.16
CA ALA A 326 -4.69 33.43 -0.52
C ALA A 326 -5.61 33.31 -1.75
N GLY A 327 -6.72 34.06 -1.73
CA GLY A 327 -7.71 34.07 -2.80
C GLY A 327 -8.79 32.98 -2.72
N VAL A 328 -8.73 32.10 -1.72
CA VAL A 328 -9.71 31.01 -1.57
C VAL A 328 -10.08 30.73 -0.12
N GLN A 329 -11.38 30.62 0.12
CA GLN A 329 -11.94 30.14 1.36
C GLN A 329 -13.22 29.37 1.06
N SER A 330 -13.24 28.08 1.39
CA SER A 330 -14.43 27.24 1.25
C SER A 330 -14.55 26.31 2.45
N SER A 331 -15.78 25.91 2.77
CA SER A 331 -16.05 25.02 3.88
C SER A 331 -17.26 24.15 3.58
N SER A 332 -17.27 22.93 4.10
CA SER A 332 -18.40 22.02 3.93
C SER A 332 -18.55 21.08 5.11
N ASN A 333 -19.78 20.82 5.53
CA ASN A 333 -20.10 19.93 6.64
C ASN A 333 -20.33 18.52 6.14
N PHE A 334 -19.73 17.52 6.78
CA PHE A 334 -19.95 16.10 6.51
C PHE A 334 -20.17 15.31 7.79
N ASN A 335 -20.82 14.16 7.64
CA ASN A 335 -20.94 13.22 8.74
C ASN A 335 -19.65 12.41 8.82
N ALA A 336 -19.01 12.38 9.98
CA ALA A 336 -17.70 11.78 10.19
C ALA A 336 -17.77 10.69 11.27
N THR A 337 -16.96 9.66 11.14
CA THR A 337 -16.72 8.66 12.17
C THR A 337 -15.41 8.97 12.90
N PHE A 338 -15.49 9.43 14.15
CA PHE A 338 -14.33 9.86 14.93
C PHE A 338 -13.55 8.68 15.46
N GLY A 339 -12.34 8.50 14.95
CA GLY A 339 -11.44 7.41 15.32
C GLY A 339 -11.87 6.09 14.68
N ILE A 340 -10.98 5.11 14.77
CA ILE A 340 -11.15 3.81 14.10
C ILE A 340 -11.74 2.82 15.10
N ALA A 341 -12.95 2.33 14.81
CA ALA A 341 -13.63 1.34 15.63
C ALA A 341 -13.08 -0.07 15.39
N ASP A 342 -13.28 -0.97 16.36
CA ASP A 342 -12.95 -2.37 16.20
C ASP A 342 -13.87 -3.04 15.15
N TYR A 343 -13.27 -3.80 14.24
CA TYR A 343 -13.95 -4.56 13.21
C TYR A 343 -14.79 -5.70 13.80
N GLN A 344 -15.99 -5.90 13.25
CA GLN A 344 -16.88 -7.01 13.56
C GLN A 344 -16.83 -8.06 12.45
N ALA A 345 -17.12 -9.33 12.79
CA ALA A 345 -17.19 -10.43 11.83
C ALA A 345 -18.46 -10.35 10.96
N THR A 346 -18.60 -9.28 10.20
CA THR A 346 -19.70 -9.05 9.26
C THR A 346 -19.16 -8.47 7.96
N TYR A 347 -19.82 -8.76 6.84
CA TYR A 347 -19.41 -8.24 5.53
C TYR A 347 -19.25 -6.72 5.54
N ASP A 348 -20.26 -5.99 6.04
CA ASP A 348 -20.28 -4.52 6.02
C ASP A 348 -19.13 -3.92 6.83
N SER A 349 -18.78 -4.53 7.97
CA SER A 349 -17.66 -4.07 8.79
C SER A 349 -16.33 -4.35 8.11
N ILE A 350 -16.11 -5.56 7.60
CA ILE A 350 -14.85 -5.96 6.95
C ILE A 350 -14.65 -5.23 5.62
N TYR A 351 -15.70 -5.04 4.83
CA TYR A 351 -15.62 -4.31 3.57
C TYR A 351 -15.32 -2.82 3.76
N SER A 352 -15.47 -2.28 4.98
CA SER A 352 -15.03 -0.92 5.32
C SER A 352 -13.54 -0.79 5.61
N HIS A 353 -12.83 -1.89 5.81
CA HIS A 353 -11.37 -1.87 5.93
C HIS A 353 -10.72 -1.42 4.60
N GLU A 354 -9.57 -0.77 4.66
CA GLU A 354 -8.94 -0.14 3.49
C GLU A 354 -7.48 -0.59 3.33
N SER A 355 -7.00 -0.60 2.08
CA SER A 355 -5.59 -0.82 1.80
C SER A 355 -4.74 0.27 2.48
N PRO A 356 -3.72 -0.08 3.30
CA PRO A 356 -2.99 0.90 4.07
C PRO A 356 -2.09 1.77 3.20
N SER A 357 -1.70 2.93 3.75
CA SER A 357 -0.88 3.89 3.01
C SER A 357 0.49 3.32 2.62
N TRP A 358 1.12 2.50 3.46
CA TRP A 358 2.38 1.85 3.12
C TRP A 358 2.26 0.94 1.89
N PHE A 359 1.15 0.21 1.75
CA PHE A 359 0.88 -0.64 0.59
C PHE A 359 0.61 0.20 -0.65
N THR A 360 -0.28 1.19 -0.51
CA THR A 360 -0.64 2.10 -1.61
C THR A 360 0.57 2.86 -2.14
N ASN A 361 1.50 3.23 -1.27
CA ASN A 361 2.71 3.96 -1.61
C ASN A 361 3.90 3.06 -2.00
N GLY A 362 3.87 1.78 -1.61
CA GLY A 362 4.95 0.83 -1.79
C GLY A 362 5.16 0.36 -3.22
N LYS A 363 4.10 0.32 -4.05
CA LYS A 363 4.10 0.08 -5.51
C LYS A 363 4.69 -1.22 -6.06
N PHE A 364 5.77 -1.74 -5.49
CA PHE A 364 6.54 -2.86 -6.03
C PHE A 364 6.85 -3.87 -4.93
N GLY A 365 6.50 -5.13 -5.17
CA GLY A 365 6.76 -6.25 -4.27
C GLY A 365 7.30 -7.47 -5.02
N ILE A 366 7.87 -8.41 -4.26
CA ILE A 366 8.31 -9.72 -4.77
C ILE A 366 7.35 -10.82 -4.33
N PHE A 367 6.85 -11.58 -5.28
CA PHE A 367 6.10 -12.81 -5.02
C PHE A 367 7.06 -14.00 -5.04
N ILE A 368 6.77 -15.06 -4.29
CA ILE A 368 7.64 -16.22 -4.21
C ILE A 368 6.80 -17.50 -4.20
N HIS A 369 6.77 -18.22 -5.32
CA HIS A 369 6.19 -19.57 -5.39
C HIS A 369 7.25 -20.64 -5.13
N TRP A 370 7.32 -21.05 -3.86
CA TRP A 370 8.25 -22.07 -3.40
C TRP A 370 7.56 -23.09 -2.50
N GLY A 371 7.61 -24.36 -2.91
CA GLY A 371 6.99 -25.50 -2.23
C GLY A 371 7.52 -26.82 -2.79
N VAL A 372 6.84 -27.92 -2.50
CA VAL A 372 7.29 -29.27 -2.89
C VAL A 372 7.34 -29.41 -4.41
N TYR A 373 6.45 -28.70 -5.13
CA TYR A 373 6.44 -28.63 -6.60
C TYR A 373 7.75 -28.13 -7.22
N ALA A 374 8.61 -27.43 -6.47
CA ALA A 374 9.93 -27.01 -6.95
C ALA A 374 10.90 -28.20 -7.16
N VAL A 375 10.60 -29.37 -6.61
CA VAL A 375 11.38 -30.61 -6.77
C VAL A 375 11.24 -31.19 -8.17
N PRO A 376 10.03 -31.52 -8.67
CA PRO A 376 9.87 -31.84 -10.07
C PRO A 376 10.16 -30.61 -10.93
N GLY A 377 9.80 -29.41 -10.47
CA GLY A 377 10.17 -28.12 -11.04
C GLY A 377 10.09 -28.11 -12.56
N TRP A 378 8.94 -28.54 -13.09
CA TRP A 378 8.75 -28.82 -14.51
C TRP A 378 7.33 -28.45 -14.93
N GLY A 379 7.24 -27.70 -16.02
CA GLY A 379 6.02 -27.41 -16.74
C GLY A 379 6.34 -27.21 -18.22
N ASN A 380 5.38 -27.42 -19.10
CA ASN A 380 5.61 -27.16 -20.51
C ASN A 380 5.82 -25.66 -20.77
N VAL A 381 6.57 -25.33 -21.83
CA VAL A 381 6.83 -23.96 -22.28
C VAL A 381 6.21 -23.71 -23.67
N GLY A 382 6.04 -22.44 -24.04
CA GLY A 382 5.54 -22.03 -25.36
C GLY A 382 4.06 -22.38 -25.58
N ASP A 383 3.70 -22.83 -26.79
CA ASP A 383 2.28 -23.05 -27.15
C ASP A 383 1.55 -24.09 -26.29
N LYS A 384 2.26 -24.89 -25.49
CA LYS A 384 1.72 -25.87 -24.54
C LYS A 384 1.90 -25.48 -23.07
N GLU A 385 2.22 -24.21 -22.80
CA GLU A 385 2.52 -23.75 -21.44
C GLU A 385 1.46 -24.15 -20.42
N GLN A 386 1.94 -24.57 -19.26
CA GLN A 386 1.18 -24.91 -18.07
C GLN A 386 2.09 -24.74 -16.86
N TYR A 387 1.53 -24.17 -15.81
CA TYR A 387 2.26 -23.81 -14.60
C TYR A 387 2.91 -25.02 -13.92
N ALA A 388 4.19 -24.86 -13.54
CA ALA A 388 4.98 -25.89 -12.88
C ALA A 388 4.53 -26.15 -11.44
N GLU A 389 4.02 -25.15 -10.73
CA GLU A 389 3.46 -25.32 -9.38
C GLU A 389 2.13 -26.10 -9.37
N TRP A 390 1.56 -26.36 -10.55
CA TRP A 390 0.40 -27.22 -10.77
C TRP A 390 0.75 -28.69 -11.07
N TYR A 391 2.02 -29.09 -10.89
CA TYR A 391 2.52 -30.41 -11.24
C TYR A 391 1.66 -31.56 -10.69
N TRP A 392 1.29 -31.52 -9.40
CA TRP A 392 0.48 -32.58 -8.78
C TRP A 392 -0.88 -32.74 -9.47
N TRP A 393 -1.57 -31.63 -9.73
CA TRP A 393 -2.85 -31.68 -10.42
C TRP A 393 -2.72 -32.31 -11.81
N TYR A 394 -1.74 -31.84 -12.60
CA TYR A 394 -1.62 -32.24 -14.00
C TYR A 394 -1.06 -33.65 -14.20
N MET A 395 -0.17 -34.14 -13.33
CA MET A 395 0.33 -35.50 -13.44
C MET A 395 -0.77 -36.55 -13.26
N ASP A 396 -1.82 -36.23 -12.47
CA ASP A 396 -2.92 -37.14 -12.12
C ASP A 396 -4.12 -37.10 -13.10
N GLN A 397 -4.08 -36.29 -14.17
CA GLN A 397 -5.20 -36.19 -15.14
C GLN A 397 -5.21 -37.33 -16.19
N GLY A 398 -4.19 -38.19 -16.21
CA GLY A 398 -4.07 -39.28 -17.19
C GLY A 398 -3.67 -38.84 -18.60
N PRO A 399 -3.57 -39.80 -19.55
CA PRO A 399 -3.10 -39.53 -20.90
C PRO A 399 -4.10 -38.65 -21.67
N ASN A 400 -3.61 -37.54 -22.25
CA ASN A 400 -4.42 -36.49 -22.90
C ASN A 400 -5.37 -35.72 -21.96
N GLY A 401 -5.21 -35.84 -20.64
CA GLY A 401 -6.01 -35.10 -19.66
C GLY A 401 -5.62 -33.62 -19.52
N THR A 402 -4.45 -33.25 -20.05
CA THR A 402 -3.94 -31.87 -20.03
C THR A 402 -3.42 -31.48 -21.41
N LYS A 403 -3.22 -30.17 -21.61
CA LYS A 403 -2.58 -29.63 -22.82
C LYS A 403 -1.08 -29.96 -22.87
N GLY A 404 -0.46 -30.00 -21.70
CA GLY A 404 0.91 -30.40 -21.47
C GLY A 404 1.08 -31.92 -21.38
N ASN A 405 2.30 -32.34 -21.09
CA ASN A 405 2.71 -33.74 -21.08
C ASN A 405 3.15 -34.18 -19.66
N PHE A 406 2.47 -33.71 -18.60
CA PHE A 406 2.84 -34.01 -17.21
C PHE A 406 2.75 -35.49 -16.87
N TYR A 407 1.67 -36.15 -17.33
CA TYR A 407 1.47 -37.59 -17.18
C TYR A 407 2.61 -38.39 -17.81
N GLU A 408 3.01 -38.05 -19.04
CA GLU A 408 4.10 -38.71 -19.75
C GLU A 408 5.45 -38.40 -19.10
N TYR A 409 5.71 -37.14 -18.76
CA TYR A 409 6.95 -36.73 -18.11
C TYR A 409 7.15 -37.42 -16.76
N ASN A 410 6.10 -37.53 -15.95
CA ASN A 410 6.16 -38.25 -14.67
C ASN A 410 6.44 -39.75 -14.89
N LEU A 411 5.75 -40.37 -15.85
CA LEU A 411 5.95 -41.78 -16.19
C LEU A 411 7.38 -42.07 -16.68
N GLU A 412 7.92 -41.21 -17.53
CA GLU A 412 9.26 -41.36 -18.13
C GLU A 412 10.38 -41.06 -17.12
N THR A 413 10.18 -40.10 -16.22
CA THR A 413 11.21 -39.61 -15.31
C THR A 413 11.23 -40.38 -13.99
N TYR A 414 10.06 -40.66 -13.41
CA TYR A 414 9.93 -41.22 -12.06
C TYR A 414 9.27 -42.61 -12.03
N GLY A 415 8.51 -42.95 -13.07
CA GLY A 415 7.85 -44.26 -13.19
C GLY A 415 6.41 -44.27 -12.64
N PRO A 416 5.65 -45.35 -12.91
CA PRO A 416 4.21 -45.43 -12.62
C PRO A 416 3.87 -45.56 -11.13
N ASP A 417 4.83 -46.00 -10.31
CA ASP A 417 4.68 -46.20 -8.87
C ASP A 417 5.03 -44.95 -8.05
N HIS A 418 5.62 -43.93 -8.70
CA HIS A 418 5.96 -42.68 -8.03
C HIS A 418 4.73 -41.82 -7.83
N VAL A 419 4.53 -41.34 -6.61
CA VAL A 419 3.41 -40.47 -6.24
C VAL A 419 3.94 -39.10 -5.81
N TYR A 420 3.12 -38.07 -5.94
CA TYR A 420 3.55 -36.70 -5.68
C TYR A 420 4.23 -36.50 -4.32
N ASP A 421 3.68 -37.10 -3.27
CA ASP A 421 4.20 -36.96 -1.90
C ASP A 421 5.60 -37.55 -1.69
N ASP A 422 6.09 -38.40 -2.59
CA ASP A 422 7.48 -38.87 -2.54
C ASP A 422 8.48 -37.70 -2.70
N PHE A 423 8.09 -36.61 -3.40
CA PHE A 423 8.91 -35.42 -3.57
C PHE A 423 9.18 -34.66 -2.27
N ILE A 424 8.38 -34.86 -1.22
CA ILE A 424 8.57 -34.18 0.08
C ILE A 424 9.98 -34.45 0.62
N GLN A 425 10.51 -35.67 0.45
CA GLN A 425 11.87 -36.03 0.91
C GLN A 425 12.99 -35.37 0.10
N ASN A 426 12.66 -34.83 -1.08
CA ASN A 426 13.60 -34.19 -1.99
C ASN A 426 13.55 -32.65 -1.93
N PHE A 427 12.63 -32.07 -1.15
CA PHE A 427 12.56 -30.64 -0.89
C PHE A 427 13.63 -30.21 0.12
N THR A 428 14.90 -30.28 -0.29
CA THR A 428 16.06 -30.25 0.63
C THR A 428 16.28 -28.95 1.36
N THR A 429 15.94 -27.80 0.75
CA THR A 429 16.25 -26.47 1.32
C THR A 429 17.71 -26.31 1.74
N SER A 430 18.61 -27.08 1.11
CA SER A 430 20.00 -27.24 1.57
C SER A 430 20.86 -26.00 1.34
N SER A 431 20.48 -25.17 0.36
CA SER A 431 21.08 -23.89 0.00
C SER A 431 20.18 -22.71 0.39
N TYR A 432 19.10 -22.94 1.13
CA TYR A 432 18.16 -21.88 1.51
C TYR A 432 18.82 -20.90 2.47
N ASN A 433 19.01 -19.67 2.00
CA ASN A 433 19.54 -18.57 2.77
C ASN A 433 18.55 -17.38 2.75
N PRO A 434 17.74 -17.20 3.82
CA PRO A 434 16.73 -16.14 3.84
C PRO A 434 17.35 -14.73 3.81
N LYS A 435 18.60 -14.56 4.26
CA LYS A 435 19.32 -13.28 4.14
C LYS A 435 19.58 -12.92 2.68
N GLU A 436 20.04 -13.87 1.88
CA GLU A 436 20.31 -13.63 0.45
C GLU A 436 19.02 -13.27 -0.30
N TRP A 437 17.89 -13.86 0.09
CA TRP A 437 16.58 -13.53 -0.48
C TRP A 437 16.17 -12.10 -0.14
N VAL A 438 16.16 -11.71 1.14
CA VAL A 438 15.74 -10.34 1.51
C VAL A 438 16.70 -9.28 0.98
N ASP A 439 18.00 -9.58 0.89
CA ASP A 439 18.98 -8.70 0.25
C ASP A 439 18.68 -8.54 -1.25
N LEU A 440 18.33 -9.63 -1.96
CA LEU A 440 17.91 -9.55 -3.36
C LEU A 440 16.64 -8.70 -3.53
N PHE A 441 15.64 -8.87 -2.67
CA PHE A 441 14.38 -8.12 -2.74
C PHE A 441 14.62 -6.63 -2.50
N ALA A 442 15.43 -6.30 -1.49
CA ALA A 442 15.88 -4.94 -1.24
C ALA A 442 16.72 -4.40 -2.41
N ASP A 443 17.57 -5.21 -3.04
CA ASP A 443 18.34 -4.86 -4.24
C ASP A 443 17.44 -4.55 -5.44
N ALA A 444 16.35 -5.29 -5.60
CA ALA A 444 15.33 -5.05 -6.61
C ALA A 444 14.54 -3.75 -6.37
N GLY A 445 14.61 -3.18 -5.15
CA GLY A 445 13.85 -1.99 -4.76
C GLY A 445 12.42 -2.28 -4.29
N ALA A 446 12.11 -3.54 -4.00
CA ALA A 446 10.81 -3.93 -3.47
C ALA A 446 10.56 -3.30 -2.09
N GLN A 447 9.29 -3.05 -1.77
CA GLN A 447 8.86 -2.53 -0.47
C GLN A 447 8.18 -3.61 0.38
N TYR A 448 7.87 -4.75 -0.21
CA TYR A 448 7.25 -5.90 0.44
C TYR A 448 7.55 -7.18 -0.32
N PHE A 449 7.34 -8.33 0.33
CA PHE A 449 7.36 -9.63 -0.33
C PHE A 449 6.19 -10.49 0.13
N VAL A 450 5.67 -11.32 -0.77
CA VAL A 450 4.57 -12.27 -0.52
C VAL A 450 5.12 -13.68 -0.71
N GLN A 451 5.27 -14.43 0.37
CA GLN A 451 5.75 -15.82 0.32
C GLN A 451 4.56 -16.79 0.26
N THR A 452 4.55 -17.76 -0.67
CA THR A 452 3.62 -18.89 -0.60
C THR A 452 3.85 -19.63 0.72
N SER A 453 2.92 -19.47 1.67
CA SER A 453 2.96 -20.15 2.96
C SER A 453 2.37 -21.56 2.85
N LYS A 454 1.33 -21.69 2.01
CA LYS A 454 0.72 -22.94 1.57
C LYS A 454 0.11 -22.76 0.18
N HIS A 455 0.47 -23.61 -0.77
CA HIS A 455 -0.12 -23.66 -2.11
C HIS A 455 -1.21 -24.74 -2.20
N HIS A 456 -1.79 -24.95 -3.38
CA HIS A 456 -2.88 -25.90 -3.65
C HIS A 456 -2.58 -27.37 -3.26
N GLU A 457 -1.30 -27.72 -3.15
CA GLU A 457 -0.82 -29.03 -2.68
C GLU A 457 -0.98 -29.25 -1.17
N GLY A 458 -1.39 -28.23 -0.43
CA GLY A 458 -1.67 -28.29 1.02
C GLY A 458 -0.43 -28.48 1.90
N TYR A 459 0.78 -28.32 1.37
CA TYR A 459 2.01 -28.39 2.15
C TYR A 459 2.39 -27.02 2.70
N ALA A 460 2.28 -26.86 4.02
CA ALA A 460 2.56 -25.60 4.70
C ALA A 460 4.06 -25.46 5.04
N ILE A 461 4.70 -24.35 4.70
CA ILE A 461 6.12 -24.10 4.99
C ILE A 461 6.39 -23.43 6.35
N PHE A 462 5.40 -23.48 7.24
CA PHE A 462 5.41 -22.90 8.58
C PHE A 462 4.90 -23.90 9.62
N ASP A 463 5.07 -23.57 10.90
CA ASP A 463 4.65 -24.45 11.99
C ASP A 463 3.14 -24.43 12.20
N VAL A 464 2.52 -25.60 12.23
CA VAL A 464 1.09 -25.78 12.51
C VAL A 464 0.95 -26.91 13.54
N PRO A 465 0.13 -26.75 14.59
CA PRO A 465 -0.08 -27.80 15.58
C PRO A 465 -0.44 -29.15 14.94
N SER A 466 0.19 -30.22 15.42
CA SER A 466 0.07 -31.56 14.84
C SER A 466 -1.34 -32.17 14.91
N ASN A 467 -2.24 -31.59 15.72
CA ASN A 467 -3.65 -31.97 15.78
C ASN A 467 -4.52 -31.29 14.71
N ILE A 468 -3.95 -30.35 13.94
CA ILE A 468 -4.59 -29.69 12.80
C ILE A 468 -4.08 -30.32 11.51
N THR A 469 -2.76 -30.35 11.31
CA THR A 469 -2.12 -31.02 10.18
C THR A 469 -0.70 -31.41 10.54
N THR A 470 -0.17 -32.47 9.91
CA THR A 470 1.26 -32.80 9.94
C THR A 470 1.91 -32.67 8.57
N ARG A 471 1.19 -32.13 7.58
CA ARG A 471 1.71 -31.84 6.23
C ARG A 471 2.39 -30.46 6.21
N THR A 472 3.47 -30.34 6.98
CA THR A 472 4.22 -29.09 7.11
C THR A 472 5.72 -29.31 6.99
N SER A 473 6.46 -28.26 6.63
CA SER A 473 7.93 -28.28 6.61
C SER A 473 8.57 -28.45 7.97
N VAL A 474 7.81 -28.31 9.05
CA VAL A 474 8.28 -28.54 10.43
C VAL A 474 8.06 -30.00 10.83
N ALA A 475 6.86 -30.54 10.60
CA ALA A 475 6.51 -31.91 10.96
C ALA A 475 7.13 -32.95 10.01
N GLN A 476 7.35 -32.57 8.74
CA GLN A 476 7.98 -33.40 7.71
C GLN A 476 9.30 -32.79 7.27
N PHE A 477 10.05 -33.51 6.43
CA PHE A 477 11.26 -32.99 5.82
C PHE A 477 10.96 -31.66 5.12
N PRO A 478 11.74 -30.58 5.33
CA PRO A 478 13.09 -30.54 5.92
C PRO A 478 13.19 -30.34 7.44
N HIS A 479 12.09 -30.36 8.19
CA HIS A 479 12.02 -30.09 9.64
C HIS A 479 12.48 -28.67 10.04
N LYS A 480 12.04 -27.67 9.28
CA LYS A 480 12.32 -26.24 9.49
C LYS A 480 11.06 -25.40 9.30
N ASN A 481 10.90 -24.35 10.10
CA ASN A 481 9.91 -23.30 9.84
C ASN A 481 10.52 -22.29 8.86
N LEU A 482 10.33 -22.54 7.56
CA LEU A 482 10.99 -21.77 6.49
C LEU A 482 10.44 -20.34 6.42
N LEU A 483 9.13 -20.16 6.66
CA LEU A 483 8.51 -18.84 6.67
C LEU A 483 9.03 -17.96 7.81
N GLN A 484 9.14 -18.49 9.04
CA GLN A 484 9.68 -17.73 10.17
C GLN A 484 11.13 -17.33 9.93
N MET A 485 11.95 -18.22 9.35
CA MET A 485 13.33 -17.90 8.98
C MET A 485 13.40 -16.71 8.00
N LEU A 486 12.49 -16.61 7.03
CA LEU A 486 12.41 -15.47 6.11
C LEU A 486 11.99 -14.19 6.83
N PHE A 487 10.98 -14.28 7.69
CA PHE A 487 10.47 -13.13 8.44
C PHE A 487 11.51 -12.57 9.42
N ASP A 488 12.24 -13.45 10.11
CA ASP A 488 13.34 -13.07 11.00
C ASP A 488 14.47 -12.39 10.22
N ALA A 489 14.80 -12.89 9.03
CA ALA A 489 15.81 -12.26 8.18
C ALA A 489 15.36 -10.88 7.67
N ALA A 490 14.09 -10.71 7.31
CA ALA A 490 13.54 -9.41 6.93
C ALA A 490 13.65 -8.42 8.11
N ASP A 491 13.19 -8.82 9.30
CA ASP A 491 13.28 -7.97 10.51
C ASP A 491 14.73 -7.61 10.86
N GLN A 492 15.66 -8.55 10.68
CA GLN A 492 17.06 -8.36 11.05
C GLN A 492 17.86 -7.53 10.04
N TYR A 493 17.68 -7.78 8.74
CA TYR A 493 18.57 -7.26 7.70
C TYR A 493 17.91 -6.19 6.81
N GLN A 494 16.59 -6.26 6.62
CA GLN A 494 15.85 -5.40 5.70
C GLN A 494 14.48 -4.97 6.29
N PRO A 495 14.45 -4.28 7.45
CA PRO A 495 13.21 -4.00 8.20
C PRO A 495 12.24 -3.05 7.49
N HIS A 496 12.63 -2.49 6.34
CA HIS A 496 11.75 -1.71 5.47
C HIS A 496 10.84 -2.59 4.60
N LEU A 497 11.16 -3.88 4.45
CA LEU A 497 10.33 -4.82 3.69
C LEU A 497 9.14 -5.25 4.54
N HIS A 498 7.94 -4.90 4.09
CA HIS A 498 6.72 -5.45 4.66
C HIS A 498 6.60 -6.94 4.35
N LYS A 499 6.17 -7.71 5.36
CA LYS A 499 6.19 -9.18 5.33
C LYS A 499 4.80 -9.70 5.02
N ALA A 500 4.62 -10.45 3.93
CA ALA A 500 3.32 -10.96 3.54
C ALA A 500 3.33 -12.44 3.16
N THR A 501 2.13 -13.02 3.14
CA THR A 501 1.91 -14.45 2.90
C THR A 501 0.86 -14.67 1.84
N TYR A 502 1.15 -15.53 0.88
CA TYR A 502 0.16 -16.15 0.03
C TYR A 502 -0.43 -17.39 0.69
N PHE A 503 -1.74 -17.56 0.60
CA PHE A 503 -2.44 -18.70 1.18
C PHE A 503 -3.51 -19.26 0.23
N SER A 504 -3.35 -20.51 -0.19
CA SER A 504 -4.40 -21.18 -0.95
C SER A 504 -5.54 -21.64 -0.05
N LEU A 505 -6.77 -21.20 -0.35
CA LEU A 505 -7.97 -21.64 0.36
C LEU A 505 -8.33 -23.11 0.06
N PRO A 506 -8.44 -23.54 -1.21
CA PRO A 506 -8.69 -24.95 -1.53
C PRO A 506 -7.41 -25.79 -1.53
N GLU A 507 -7.56 -27.08 -1.25
CA GLU A 507 -6.53 -28.09 -1.48
C GLU A 507 -7.06 -29.13 -2.47
N TRP A 508 -6.31 -29.42 -3.55
CA TRP A 508 -6.81 -30.30 -4.63
C TRP A 508 -7.29 -31.64 -4.11
N PHE A 509 -6.51 -32.26 -3.22
CA PHE A 509 -6.68 -33.66 -2.84
C PHE A 509 -6.80 -33.91 -1.33
N HIS A 510 -7.12 -32.87 -0.54
CA HIS A 510 -7.36 -33.07 0.88
C HIS A 510 -8.65 -33.88 1.11
N PRO A 511 -8.62 -35.00 1.86
CA PRO A 511 -9.78 -35.88 2.03
C PRO A 511 -11.05 -35.16 2.49
N ASP A 512 -10.91 -34.27 3.48
CA ASP A 512 -12.06 -33.56 4.10
C ASP A 512 -12.53 -32.33 3.30
N TYR A 513 -11.79 -31.91 2.26
CA TYR A 513 -12.24 -30.82 1.38
C TYR A 513 -13.31 -31.29 0.38
N LYS A 514 -13.50 -32.60 0.21
CA LYS A 514 -14.47 -33.18 -0.75
C LYS A 514 -15.90 -32.64 -0.61
N LYS A 515 -16.31 -32.29 0.61
CA LYS A 515 -17.63 -31.66 0.89
C LYS A 515 -17.79 -30.30 0.20
N TYR A 516 -16.69 -29.59 0.00
CA TYR A 516 -16.59 -28.23 -0.52
C TYR A 516 -16.18 -28.17 -1.99
N GLY A 517 -15.77 -29.30 -2.57
CA GLY A 517 -15.14 -29.34 -3.87
C GLY A 517 -16.00 -28.75 -5.00
N PHE A 518 -15.34 -28.08 -5.95
CA PHE A 518 -15.95 -27.42 -7.10
C PHE A 518 -14.97 -27.37 -8.28
N GLY A 519 -15.46 -27.51 -9.52
CA GLY A 519 -14.61 -27.42 -10.71
C GLY A 519 -13.35 -28.30 -10.63
N ASP A 520 -12.19 -27.69 -10.84
CA ASP A 520 -10.87 -28.32 -10.76
C ASP A 520 -10.34 -28.48 -9.31
N TRP A 521 -11.20 -28.24 -8.32
CA TRP A 521 -10.90 -28.37 -6.89
C TRP A 521 -11.75 -29.49 -6.28
N PRO A 522 -11.52 -30.76 -6.65
CA PRO A 522 -12.42 -31.85 -6.27
C PRO A 522 -12.41 -32.16 -4.77
N GLY A 523 -11.29 -31.90 -4.09
CA GLY A 523 -11.02 -32.49 -2.78
C GLY A 523 -11.01 -34.03 -2.85
N GLY A 524 -10.89 -34.67 -1.69
CA GLY A 524 -10.78 -36.12 -1.65
C GLY A 524 -9.43 -36.62 -2.17
N ASN A 525 -9.09 -37.88 -1.89
CA ASN A 525 -7.81 -38.42 -2.32
C ASN A 525 -7.62 -38.42 -3.84
N ALA A 526 -6.39 -38.12 -4.28
CA ALA A 526 -5.96 -38.31 -5.66
C ALA A 526 -6.07 -39.79 -6.08
N THR A 527 -6.10 -40.04 -7.39
CA THR A 527 -6.11 -41.38 -7.97
C THR A 527 -4.90 -41.53 -8.88
N ASN A 528 -4.11 -42.58 -8.68
CA ASN A 528 -2.97 -42.88 -9.54
C ASN A 528 -3.47 -43.12 -10.97
N PRO A 529 -3.01 -42.33 -11.95
CA PRO A 529 -3.54 -42.39 -13.32
C PRO A 529 -3.05 -43.63 -14.10
N TYR A 530 -2.05 -44.36 -13.60
CA TYR A 530 -1.48 -45.57 -14.22
C TYR A 530 -2.10 -46.85 -13.67
N THR A 531 -2.35 -46.91 -12.36
CA THR A 531 -2.83 -48.11 -11.64
C THR A 531 -4.30 -48.03 -11.23
N ASN A 532 -4.89 -46.83 -11.27
CA ASN A 532 -6.25 -46.52 -10.80
C ASN A 532 -6.46 -46.80 -9.29
N GLU A 533 -5.37 -46.75 -8.51
CA GLU A 533 -5.41 -46.87 -7.06
C GLU A 533 -5.60 -45.50 -6.38
N THR A 534 -6.29 -45.48 -5.24
CA THR A 534 -6.43 -44.26 -4.42
C THR A 534 -5.11 -43.96 -3.70
N LEU A 535 -4.61 -42.74 -3.83
CA LEU A 535 -3.34 -42.31 -3.25
C LEU A 535 -3.52 -41.79 -1.81
N PRO A 536 -2.57 -42.07 -0.90
CA PRO A 536 -2.58 -41.49 0.44
C PRO A 536 -2.29 -39.98 0.38
N TYR A 537 -2.83 -39.24 1.36
CA TYR A 537 -2.49 -37.84 1.59
C TYR A 537 -1.52 -37.77 2.78
N THR A 538 -0.23 -37.60 2.53
CA THR A 538 0.81 -37.68 3.56
C THR A 538 0.71 -36.50 4.50
N GLY A 539 0.66 -36.78 5.79
CA GLY A 539 0.48 -35.78 6.84
C GLY A 539 -0.98 -35.49 7.19
N TYR A 540 -1.93 -36.23 6.61
CA TYR A 540 -3.36 -36.10 6.89
C TYR A 540 -3.70 -36.29 8.37
N VAL A 541 -4.49 -35.35 8.90
CA VAL A 541 -5.13 -35.42 10.21
C VAL A 541 -6.64 -35.25 9.97
N PRO A 542 -7.51 -36.18 10.43
CA PRO A 542 -8.94 -36.06 10.20
C PRO A 542 -9.56 -34.82 10.85
N LEU A 543 -10.37 -34.10 10.10
CA LEU A 543 -11.06 -32.88 10.51
C LEU A 543 -12.58 -33.08 10.54
N ASN A 544 -13.30 -32.32 11.37
CA ASN A 544 -14.76 -32.31 11.30
C ASN A 544 -15.24 -31.36 10.19
N ASP A 545 -14.60 -30.20 10.09
CA ASP A 545 -14.86 -29.22 9.04
C ASP A 545 -13.56 -28.58 8.55
N PHE A 546 -13.24 -28.76 7.27
CA PHE A 546 -12.00 -28.26 6.67
C PHE A 546 -11.82 -26.74 6.81
N VAL A 547 -12.91 -25.96 6.73
CA VAL A 547 -12.83 -24.49 6.79
C VAL A 547 -12.58 -24.03 8.23
N GLU A 548 -13.31 -24.60 9.19
CA GLU A 548 -13.20 -24.23 10.62
C GLU A 548 -11.96 -24.82 11.30
N ASP A 549 -11.61 -26.06 10.99
CA ASP A 549 -10.58 -26.82 11.71
C ASP A 549 -9.18 -26.73 11.06
N LEU A 550 -9.06 -26.27 9.80
CA LEU A 550 -7.77 -26.12 9.10
C LEU A 550 -7.54 -24.69 8.56
N ILE A 551 -8.37 -24.23 7.61
CA ILE A 551 -8.16 -22.93 6.93
C ILE A 551 -8.08 -21.80 7.97
N LEU A 552 -9.09 -21.66 8.83
CA LEU A 552 -9.16 -20.55 9.78
C LEU A 552 -7.97 -20.58 10.78
N PRO A 553 -7.64 -21.70 11.44
CA PRO A 553 -6.48 -21.79 12.31
C PRO A 553 -5.15 -21.47 11.62
N GLU A 554 -4.91 -21.96 10.40
CA GLU A 554 -3.69 -21.67 9.64
C GLU A 554 -3.56 -20.18 9.34
N MET A 555 -4.63 -19.54 8.86
CA MET A 555 -4.64 -18.11 8.61
C MET A 555 -4.39 -17.29 9.90
N LEU A 556 -4.99 -17.69 11.03
CA LEU A 556 -4.77 -17.04 12.33
C LEU A 556 -3.32 -17.20 12.82
N ILE A 557 -2.68 -18.35 12.59
CA ILE A 557 -1.25 -18.56 12.89
C ILE A 557 -0.39 -17.60 12.08
N LEU A 558 -0.65 -17.47 10.77
CA LEU A 558 0.07 -16.54 9.89
C LEU A 558 -0.10 -15.07 10.32
N ALA A 559 -1.32 -14.70 10.74
CA ALA A 559 -1.60 -13.40 11.35
C ALA A 559 -0.77 -13.16 12.63
N ASP A 560 -0.68 -14.17 13.51
CA ASP A 560 0.10 -14.06 14.74
C ASP A 560 1.61 -14.00 14.50
N MET A 561 2.12 -14.70 13.47
CA MET A 561 3.50 -14.58 12.97
C MET A 561 3.84 -13.18 12.43
N GLY A 562 2.83 -12.35 12.18
CA GLY A 562 2.99 -10.96 11.78
C GLY A 562 3.03 -10.74 10.27
N THR A 563 2.29 -11.57 9.51
CA THR A 563 1.96 -11.22 8.12
C THR A 563 1.23 -9.88 8.07
N GLU A 564 1.51 -9.09 7.04
CA GLU A 564 0.97 -7.74 6.82
C GLU A 564 0.10 -7.68 5.56
N ILE A 565 0.19 -8.68 4.67
CA ILE A 565 -0.80 -8.94 3.62
C ILE A 565 -1.18 -10.42 3.68
N MET A 566 -2.46 -10.72 3.85
CA MET A 566 -3.01 -12.04 3.58
C MET A 566 -3.47 -12.09 2.12
N TRP A 567 -2.60 -12.63 1.26
CA TRP A 567 -2.86 -12.78 -0.16
C TRP A 567 -3.49 -14.16 -0.39
N CYS A 568 -4.81 -14.29 -0.36
CA CYS A 568 -5.43 -15.59 -0.59
C CYS A 568 -5.47 -15.92 -2.08
N ASP A 569 -5.75 -17.17 -2.43
CA ASP A 569 -5.99 -17.55 -3.81
C ASP A 569 -7.18 -18.48 -3.99
N ILE A 570 -7.67 -18.50 -5.23
CA ILE A 570 -8.87 -19.15 -5.74
C ILE A 570 -10.16 -18.57 -5.18
N GLY A 571 -10.31 -18.42 -3.87
CA GLY A 571 -11.61 -18.15 -3.26
C GLY A 571 -12.31 -19.45 -2.87
N GLY A 572 -13.65 -19.46 -2.86
CA GLY A 572 -14.41 -20.63 -2.43
C GLY A 572 -14.92 -20.53 -0.98
N PRO A 573 -15.30 -21.67 -0.38
CA PRO A 573 -15.75 -21.75 1.02
C PRO A 573 -14.71 -21.17 1.98
N ASN A 574 -15.15 -20.25 2.85
CA ASN A 574 -14.25 -19.47 3.71
C ASN A 574 -14.97 -18.99 4.99
N LEU A 575 -14.16 -18.54 5.95
CA LEU A 575 -14.57 -17.79 7.16
C LEU A 575 -13.82 -16.45 7.22
N THR A 576 -13.77 -15.76 6.08
CA THR A 576 -12.93 -14.57 5.94
C THR A 576 -13.42 -13.41 6.78
N ALA A 577 -14.72 -13.31 7.06
CA ALA A 577 -15.23 -12.26 7.94
C ALA A 577 -14.74 -12.43 9.39
N GLU A 578 -14.75 -13.67 9.89
CA GLU A 578 -14.26 -14.05 11.21
C GLU A 578 -12.74 -13.86 11.32
N PHE A 579 -12.00 -14.35 10.32
CA PHE A 579 -10.55 -14.17 10.22
C PHE A 579 -10.17 -12.68 10.17
N ALA A 580 -10.74 -11.93 9.23
CA ALA A 580 -10.37 -10.53 8.99
C ALA A 580 -10.68 -9.65 10.20
N ALA A 581 -11.81 -9.84 10.88
CA ALA A 581 -12.13 -9.10 12.10
C ALA A 581 -11.05 -9.30 13.18
N SER A 582 -10.63 -10.54 13.39
CA SER A 582 -9.58 -10.86 14.36
C SER A 582 -8.23 -10.27 13.95
N TYR A 583 -7.85 -10.49 12.68
CA TYR A 583 -6.58 -10.05 12.12
C TYR A 583 -6.41 -8.53 12.14
N PHE A 584 -7.39 -7.78 11.65
CA PHE A 584 -7.35 -6.32 11.63
C PHE A 584 -7.25 -5.75 13.03
N ASN A 585 -8.08 -6.24 13.97
CA ASN A 585 -8.09 -5.75 15.34
C ASN A 585 -6.80 -6.10 16.10
N SER A 586 -6.25 -7.31 15.91
CA SER A 586 -5.04 -7.75 16.60
C SER A 586 -3.81 -6.98 16.09
N MET A 587 -3.71 -6.75 14.79
CA MET A 587 -2.60 -6.00 14.18
C MET A 587 -2.69 -4.51 14.48
N ALA A 588 -3.90 -3.93 14.47
CA ALA A 588 -4.09 -2.55 14.90
C ALA A 588 -3.74 -2.31 16.37
N LYS A 589 -3.86 -3.32 17.25
CA LYS A 589 -3.37 -3.24 18.66
C LYS A 589 -1.85 -3.26 18.75
N LYS A 590 -1.18 -3.88 17.77
CA LYS A 590 0.29 -3.86 17.61
C LYS A 590 0.79 -2.61 16.87
N GLY A 591 -0.10 -1.67 16.53
CA GLY A 591 0.23 -0.45 15.79
C GLY A 591 0.53 -0.68 14.30
N LYS A 592 0.15 -1.84 13.75
CA LYS A 592 0.39 -2.20 12.35
C LYS A 592 -0.89 -2.10 11.52
N GLN A 593 -0.80 -1.51 10.33
CA GLN A 593 -1.83 -1.61 9.31
C GLN A 593 -1.55 -2.77 8.36
N VAL A 594 -2.58 -3.52 7.99
CA VAL A 594 -2.46 -4.75 7.19
C VAL A 594 -3.42 -4.71 6.00
N ALA A 595 -3.37 -5.68 5.10
CA ALA A 595 -4.29 -5.79 3.97
C ALA A 595 -4.69 -7.24 3.66
N ILE A 596 -5.82 -7.44 2.98
CA ILE A 596 -6.21 -8.72 2.37
C ILE A 596 -6.71 -8.51 0.92
N ASN A 597 -6.38 -9.43 0.01
CA ASN A 597 -6.77 -9.32 -1.40
C ASN A 597 -8.23 -9.74 -1.67
N ASN A 598 -8.68 -9.55 -2.91
CA ASN A 598 -10.03 -9.91 -3.36
C ASN A 598 -10.28 -11.42 -3.58
N ARG A 599 -9.28 -12.26 -3.31
CA ARG A 599 -9.38 -13.72 -3.50
C ARG A 599 -9.59 -14.47 -2.19
N CYS A 600 -9.65 -13.78 -1.05
CA CYS A 600 -10.02 -14.40 0.23
C CYS A 600 -11.53 -14.73 0.31
N GLY A 601 -12.25 -14.87 -0.81
CA GLY A 601 -13.70 -15.09 -0.83
C GLY A 601 -14.55 -13.84 -0.54
N LEU A 602 -13.91 -12.68 -0.39
CA LEU A 602 -14.54 -11.36 -0.34
C LEU A 602 -13.64 -10.38 -1.10
N PRO A 603 -14.18 -9.32 -1.75
CA PRO A 603 -13.35 -8.42 -2.52
C PRO A 603 -12.37 -7.61 -1.67
N ALA A 604 -12.71 -7.39 -0.40
CA ALA A 604 -11.86 -6.80 0.63
C ALA A 604 -11.09 -5.54 0.19
N ASP A 605 -9.74 -5.50 0.26
CA ASP A 605 -8.96 -4.25 0.21
C ASP A 605 -8.50 -3.82 -1.18
N PHE A 606 -8.12 -4.77 -2.03
CA PHE A 606 -7.62 -4.51 -3.38
C PHE A 606 -7.86 -5.70 -4.32
N ASP A 607 -7.96 -5.41 -5.62
CA ASP A 607 -8.19 -6.42 -6.66
C ASP A 607 -6.87 -6.96 -7.24
N THR A 608 -6.85 -8.22 -7.71
CA THR A 608 -5.62 -8.92 -8.13
C THR A 608 -5.71 -9.54 -9.53
N PRO A 609 -5.75 -8.72 -10.60
CA PRO A 609 -5.75 -9.24 -11.96
C PRO A 609 -4.39 -9.88 -12.30
N GLU A 610 -4.41 -11.12 -12.75
CA GLU A 610 -3.21 -11.88 -13.13
C GLU A 610 -2.73 -11.52 -14.54
N TYR A 611 -1.41 -11.37 -14.69
CA TYR A 611 -0.71 -11.03 -15.93
C TYR A 611 -1.25 -9.78 -16.66
N ALA A 612 -1.97 -8.92 -15.92
CA ALA A 612 -2.76 -7.87 -16.52
C ALA A 612 -2.07 -6.52 -16.50
N ARG A 613 -2.37 -5.74 -17.54
CA ARG A 613 -2.18 -4.29 -17.55
C ARG A 613 -3.48 -3.65 -17.97
N TYR A 614 -3.90 -2.64 -17.23
CA TYR A 614 -5.16 -1.97 -17.50
C TYR A 614 -4.97 -0.89 -18.56
N ASP A 615 -6.00 -0.62 -19.35
CA ASP A 615 -6.04 0.50 -20.30
C ASP A 615 -6.62 1.77 -19.67
N ALA A 616 -7.23 1.65 -18.49
CA ALA A 616 -7.88 2.73 -17.75
C ALA A 616 -7.42 2.77 -16.29
N VAL A 617 -7.44 3.95 -15.69
CA VAL A 617 -7.28 4.12 -14.24
C VAL A 617 -8.42 3.40 -13.54
N GLN A 618 -8.10 2.59 -12.53
CA GLN A 618 -9.08 2.12 -11.55
C GLN A 618 -9.02 2.97 -10.29
N VAL A 619 -10.19 3.42 -9.84
CA VAL A 619 -10.31 4.19 -8.59
C VAL A 619 -10.01 3.29 -7.40
N ARG A 620 -10.55 2.07 -7.42
CA ARG A 620 -10.23 1.04 -6.44
C ARG A 620 -8.79 0.57 -6.63
N LYS A 621 -8.10 0.33 -5.51
CA LYS A 621 -6.72 -0.15 -5.51
C LYS A 621 -6.64 -1.56 -6.09
N TRP A 622 -5.61 -1.83 -6.87
CA TRP A 622 -5.36 -3.13 -7.47
C TRP A 622 -3.86 -3.45 -7.52
N GLU A 623 -3.53 -4.73 -7.70
CA GLU A 623 -2.18 -5.25 -7.80
C GLU A 623 -2.08 -6.26 -8.94
N SER A 624 -1.29 -5.93 -9.97
CA SER A 624 -0.93 -6.89 -11.01
C SER A 624 0.10 -7.87 -10.47
N ASN A 625 -0.02 -9.14 -10.83
CA ASN A 625 0.96 -10.17 -10.49
C ASN A 625 1.28 -11.05 -11.69
N LEU A 626 2.55 -11.46 -11.83
CA LEU A 626 3.03 -12.37 -12.87
C LEU A 626 4.42 -12.95 -12.54
N GLY A 627 4.73 -14.11 -13.12
CA GLY A 627 6.04 -14.77 -13.11
C GLY A 627 7.14 -13.99 -13.85
N MET A 628 8.34 -13.94 -13.27
CA MET A 628 9.55 -13.66 -14.06
C MET A 628 9.77 -14.71 -15.13
N ASP A 629 9.44 -15.96 -14.83
CA ASP A 629 9.18 -16.98 -15.84
C ASP A 629 7.84 -16.66 -16.53
N PRO A 630 7.81 -16.39 -17.84
CA PRO A 630 6.57 -16.07 -18.52
C PRO A 630 5.58 -17.26 -18.58
N TYR A 631 6.02 -18.47 -18.24
CA TYR A 631 5.26 -19.71 -18.34
C TYR A 631 4.77 -20.26 -17.01
N SER A 632 5.23 -19.72 -15.87
CA SER A 632 4.98 -20.30 -14.55
C SER A 632 5.24 -19.29 -13.42
N TYR A 633 4.68 -19.54 -12.23
CA TYR A 633 5.16 -18.91 -11.00
C TYR A 633 6.24 -19.78 -10.33
N GLY A 634 5.94 -21.07 -10.11
CA GLY A 634 6.91 -22.01 -9.56
C GLY A 634 8.10 -22.26 -10.48
N TYR A 635 9.24 -22.68 -9.90
CA TYR A 635 10.45 -23.03 -10.66
C TYR A 635 10.16 -24.01 -11.81
N ASN A 636 10.48 -23.62 -13.04
CA ASN A 636 10.41 -24.49 -14.21
C ASN A 636 11.79 -24.70 -14.84
N ARG A 637 12.28 -25.95 -14.85
CA ARG A 637 13.58 -26.33 -15.44
C ARG A 637 13.63 -26.29 -16.96
N ASP A 638 12.47 -26.32 -17.61
CA ASP A 638 12.38 -26.28 -19.07
C ASP A 638 12.40 -24.84 -19.61
N THR A 639 12.25 -23.82 -18.76
CA THR A 639 12.32 -22.41 -19.15
C THR A 639 13.76 -22.03 -19.47
N PRO A 640 14.07 -21.62 -20.71
CA PRO A 640 15.40 -21.15 -21.05
C PRO A 640 15.65 -19.76 -20.45
N ASP A 641 16.88 -19.50 -20.00
CA ASP A 641 17.26 -18.20 -19.40
C ASP A 641 16.85 -16.98 -20.25
N SER A 642 16.87 -17.10 -21.58
CA SER A 642 16.49 -16.03 -22.50
C SER A 642 15.00 -15.68 -22.52
N ALA A 643 14.13 -16.53 -21.93
CA ALA A 643 12.69 -16.29 -21.85
C ALA A 643 12.30 -15.49 -20.60
N TYR A 644 13.12 -15.50 -19.54
CA TYR A 644 12.84 -14.76 -18.32
C TYR A 644 12.72 -13.25 -18.59
N LEU A 645 11.82 -12.61 -17.85
CA LEU A 645 11.50 -11.21 -18.00
C LEU A 645 12.76 -10.34 -17.90
N ALA A 646 13.00 -9.53 -18.93
CA ALA A 646 14.18 -8.68 -19.00
C ALA A 646 14.04 -7.45 -18.09
N PRO A 647 15.15 -6.83 -17.65
CA PRO A 647 15.11 -5.66 -16.77
C PRO A 647 14.27 -4.49 -17.32
N LYS A 648 14.30 -4.32 -18.65
CA LYS A 648 13.50 -3.31 -19.34
C LYS A 648 12.02 -3.53 -19.10
N ASP A 649 11.55 -4.76 -19.24
CA ASP A 649 10.13 -5.09 -19.18
C ASP A 649 9.62 -5.05 -17.73
N ILE A 650 10.47 -5.37 -16.75
CA ILE A 650 10.17 -5.12 -15.32
C ILE A 650 9.91 -3.62 -15.09
N VAL A 651 10.84 -2.77 -15.53
CA VAL A 651 10.75 -1.31 -15.34
C VAL A 651 9.54 -0.71 -16.06
N THR A 652 9.33 -1.03 -17.33
CA THR A 652 8.21 -0.46 -18.09
C THR A 652 6.86 -0.97 -17.60
N SER A 653 6.77 -2.22 -17.12
CA SER A 653 5.58 -2.73 -16.43
C SER A 653 5.27 -1.93 -15.18
N LEU A 654 6.27 -1.72 -14.31
CA LEU A 654 6.11 -0.97 -13.07
C LEU A 654 5.59 0.45 -13.34
N VAL A 655 6.20 1.16 -14.30
CA VAL A 655 5.80 2.53 -14.65
C VAL A 655 4.37 2.58 -15.20
N ASP A 656 3.99 1.64 -16.07
CA ASP A 656 2.63 1.57 -16.63
C ASP A 656 1.58 1.28 -15.55
N ILE A 657 1.82 0.27 -14.72
CA ILE A 657 0.91 -0.17 -13.65
C ILE A 657 0.70 0.95 -12.62
N VAL A 658 1.78 1.57 -12.14
CA VAL A 658 1.71 2.65 -11.13
C VAL A 658 0.95 3.87 -11.64
N SER A 659 1.11 4.22 -12.92
CA SER A 659 0.37 5.34 -13.54
C SER A 659 -1.16 5.16 -13.52
N LYS A 660 -1.63 3.92 -13.37
CA LYS A 660 -3.05 3.51 -13.40
C LYS A 660 -3.54 3.04 -12.03
N ASN A 661 -2.89 3.53 -10.97
CA ASN A 661 -3.19 3.24 -9.56
C ASN A 661 -2.81 1.83 -9.07
N GLY A 662 -2.14 1.02 -9.89
CA GLY A 662 -1.78 -0.34 -9.53
C GLY A 662 -0.51 -0.45 -8.68
N ASN A 663 -0.35 -1.59 -8.01
CA ASN A 663 0.94 -2.12 -7.56
C ASN A 663 1.39 -3.26 -8.47
N PHE A 664 2.68 -3.54 -8.50
CA PHE A 664 3.28 -4.63 -9.28
C PHE A 664 3.95 -5.64 -8.35
N LEU A 665 3.43 -6.86 -8.33
CA LEU A 665 3.95 -7.98 -7.56
C LEU A 665 4.60 -8.99 -8.51
N LEU A 666 5.94 -8.97 -8.58
CA LEU A 666 6.70 -9.78 -9.53
C LEU A 666 7.20 -11.05 -8.86
N ASP A 667 6.88 -12.20 -9.44
CA ASP A 667 7.20 -13.49 -8.86
C ASP A 667 8.56 -14.06 -9.26
N VAL A 668 9.23 -14.69 -8.29
CA VAL A 668 10.38 -15.57 -8.52
C VAL A 668 10.01 -17.02 -8.15
N GLY A 669 10.55 -17.98 -8.89
CA GLY A 669 10.39 -19.41 -8.65
C GLY A 669 11.68 -20.07 -8.16
N PRO A 670 11.95 -20.17 -6.85
CA PRO A 670 13.17 -20.77 -6.33
C PRO A 670 13.21 -22.29 -6.53
N ARG A 671 14.42 -22.84 -6.67
CA ARG A 671 14.67 -24.29 -6.78
C ARG A 671 14.41 -24.99 -5.46
N ALA A 672 14.20 -26.32 -5.48
CA ALA A 672 13.98 -27.11 -4.27
C ALA A 672 15.08 -27.03 -3.19
N ASP A 673 16.31 -26.66 -3.56
CA ASP A 673 17.39 -26.44 -2.59
C ASP A 673 17.34 -25.06 -1.93
N GLY A 674 16.49 -24.13 -2.40
CA GLY A 674 16.32 -22.78 -1.87
C GLY A 674 17.10 -21.70 -2.64
N THR A 675 17.78 -22.02 -3.73
CA THR A 675 18.43 -21.02 -4.59
C THR A 675 17.42 -20.39 -5.56
N ILE A 676 17.47 -19.07 -5.72
CA ILE A 676 16.71 -18.33 -6.74
C ILE A 676 17.48 -18.43 -8.07
N VAL A 677 16.77 -18.55 -9.20
CA VAL A 677 17.42 -18.76 -10.51
C VAL A 677 18.31 -17.56 -10.84
N GLU A 678 19.55 -17.82 -11.27
CA GLU A 678 20.57 -16.77 -11.45
C GLU A 678 20.13 -15.65 -12.39
N ILE A 679 19.43 -15.97 -13.50
CA ILE A 679 18.94 -14.95 -14.43
C ILE A 679 17.85 -14.06 -13.81
N GLU A 680 17.00 -14.60 -12.93
CA GLU A 680 16.03 -13.81 -12.16
C GLU A 680 16.76 -12.81 -11.27
N GLN A 681 17.75 -13.29 -10.52
CA GLN A 681 18.55 -12.42 -9.64
C GLN A 681 19.25 -11.30 -10.40
N GLN A 682 19.89 -11.63 -11.53
CA GLN A 682 20.58 -10.67 -12.38
C GLN A 682 19.62 -9.61 -12.92
N ASN A 683 18.46 -10.04 -13.41
CA ASN A 683 17.49 -9.13 -14.00
C ASN A 683 16.81 -8.24 -12.95
N LEU A 684 16.51 -8.78 -11.78
CA LEU A 684 15.99 -8.02 -10.63
C LEU A 684 16.98 -6.96 -10.15
N ARG A 685 18.26 -7.30 -9.97
CA ARG A 685 19.28 -6.31 -9.57
C ARG A 685 19.48 -5.23 -10.64
N ALA A 686 19.43 -5.61 -11.91
CA ALA A 686 19.58 -4.67 -13.01
C ALA A 686 18.41 -3.67 -13.09
N ALA A 687 17.17 -4.15 -12.93
CA ALA A 687 15.97 -3.33 -12.82
C ALA A 687 15.98 -2.49 -11.54
N GLY A 688 16.34 -3.08 -10.41
CA GLY A 688 16.39 -2.44 -9.10
C GLY A 688 17.32 -1.25 -9.04
N LYS A 689 18.45 -1.28 -9.75
CA LYS A 689 19.29 -0.08 -9.91
C LYS A 689 18.52 1.08 -10.57
N TRP A 690 17.70 0.82 -11.59
CA TRP A 690 16.85 1.85 -12.18
C TRP A 690 15.76 2.28 -11.19
N ILE A 691 15.04 1.34 -10.57
CA ILE A 691 13.93 1.61 -9.64
C ILE A 691 14.38 2.52 -8.49
N LYS A 692 15.54 2.24 -7.88
CA LYS A 692 16.11 3.05 -6.79
C LYS A 692 16.49 4.46 -7.23
N GLU A 693 17.11 4.60 -8.40
CA GLU A 693 17.51 5.91 -8.95
C GLU A 693 16.30 6.78 -9.33
N HIS A 694 15.13 6.17 -9.58
CA HIS A 694 13.90 6.82 -10.03
C HIS A 694 12.78 6.78 -8.98
N GLY A 695 13.09 6.38 -7.74
CA GLY A 695 12.09 6.05 -6.72
C GLY A 695 11.10 7.17 -6.42
N GLU A 696 11.50 8.44 -6.53
CA GLU A 696 10.62 9.59 -6.27
C GLU A 696 9.44 9.72 -7.26
N ALA A 697 9.56 9.13 -8.45
CA ALA A 697 8.51 9.12 -9.47
C ALA A 697 7.62 7.86 -9.43
N ILE A 698 7.97 6.90 -8.57
CA ILE A 698 7.28 5.62 -8.41
C ILE A 698 6.62 5.57 -7.03
N PHE A 699 7.41 5.56 -5.96
CA PHE A 699 6.95 5.43 -4.58
C PHE A 699 6.31 6.72 -4.08
N ASN A 700 5.34 6.61 -3.17
CA ASN A 700 4.60 7.76 -2.63
C ASN A 700 3.96 8.66 -3.72
N THR A 701 3.67 8.10 -4.89
CA THR A 701 2.94 8.79 -5.96
C THR A 701 1.52 8.25 -6.10
N THR A 702 0.69 8.98 -6.83
CA THR A 702 -0.63 8.55 -7.28
C THR A 702 -0.79 8.84 -8.77
N TYR A 703 -1.82 8.25 -9.36
CA TYR A 703 -2.21 8.48 -10.75
C TYR A 703 -2.63 9.94 -10.95
N TRP A 704 -2.58 10.40 -12.20
CA TRP A 704 -3.15 11.70 -12.57
C TRP A 704 -4.59 11.53 -13.04
N PHE A 705 -5.49 12.33 -12.44
CA PHE A 705 -6.93 12.25 -12.70
C PHE A 705 -7.31 12.54 -14.15
N ILE A 706 -6.66 13.53 -14.78
CA ILE A 706 -6.98 13.92 -16.16
C ILE A 706 -6.74 12.77 -17.12
N ARG A 707 -5.59 12.09 -16.99
CA ARG A 707 -5.24 10.87 -17.72
C ARG A 707 -3.97 10.22 -17.16
N PRO A 708 -3.85 8.89 -17.20
CA PRO A 708 -2.64 8.19 -16.73
C PRO A 708 -1.51 8.20 -17.77
N GLU A 709 -1.83 8.40 -19.06
CA GLU A 709 -0.91 8.17 -20.17
C GLU A 709 -1.18 9.05 -21.39
N GLU A 710 -0.18 9.21 -22.25
CA GLU A 710 -0.30 9.80 -23.59
C GLU A 710 0.33 8.89 -24.65
N GLY A 711 -0.54 8.25 -25.43
CA GLY A 711 -0.17 7.20 -26.37
C GLY A 711 0.52 6.01 -25.70
N ASP A 712 1.24 5.23 -26.51
CA ASP A 712 1.92 4.01 -26.02
C ASP A 712 3.25 4.30 -25.32
N THR A 713 3.64 5.58 -25.20
CA THR A 713 5.00 5.97 -24.82
C THR A 713 5.08 6.72 -23.49
N ILE A 714 4.10 7.57 -23.16
CA ILE A 714 4.19 8.47 -22.00
C ILE A 714 3.26 7.98 -20.88
N ARG A 715 3.75 8.03 -19.64
CA ARG A 715 3.01 7.76 -18.40
C ARG A 715 3.17 8.91 -17.41
N PHE A 716 2.14 9.15 -16.61
CA PHE A 716 2.09 10.22 -15.63
C PHE A 716 1.89 9.68 -14.22
N THR A 717 2.66 10.21 -13.27
CA THR A 717 2.48 10.02 -11.83
C THR A 717 2.66 11.36 -11.14
N GLN A 718 2.14 11.51 -9.93
CA GLN A 718 2.24 12.75 -9.17
C GLN A 718 2.21 12.52 -7.66
N ASN A 719 2.68 13.49 -6.91
CA ASN A 719 2.44 13.59 -5.46
C ASN A 719 2.11 15.04 -5.10
N SER A 720 2.06 15.37 -3.80
CA SER A 720 1.73 16.73 -3.34
C SER A 720 2.72 17.81 -3.78
N ASP A 721 3.92 17.42 -4.21
CA ASP A 721 5.05 18.33 -4.42
C ASP A 721 5.57 18.29 -5.84
N SER A 722 5.17 17.33 -6.67
CA SER A 722 5.74 17.13 -8.01
C SER A 722 4.82 16.37 -8.95
N PHE A 723 4.99 16.66 -10.24
CA PHE A 723 4.44 15.91 -11.36
C PHE A 723 5.56 15.24 -12.15
N TYR A 724 5.36 13.99 -12.55
CA TYR A 724 6.35 13.21 -13.29
C TYR A 724 5.81 12.78 -14.64
N ILE A 725 6.65 12.94 -15.66
CA ILE A 725 6.42 12.54 -17.03
C ILE A 725 7.45 11.44 -17.34
N SER A 726 6.99 10.21 -17.52
CA SER A 726 7.85 9.07 -17.79
C SER A 726 7.69 8.62 -19.24
N THR A 727 8.79 8.35 -19.95
CA THR A 727 8.75 7.73 -21.29
C THR A 727 9.22 6.28 -21.20
N LEU A 728 8.38 5.33 -21.66
CA LEU A 728 8.65 3.89 -21.64
C LEU A 728 9.72 3.43 -22.65
N TYR A 729 10.15 4.36 -23.52
CA TYR A 729 11.18 4.15 -24.52
C TYR A 729 12.09 5.37 -24.58
N LYS A 730 13.23 5.21 -25.27
CA LYS A 730 14.19 6.28 -25.47
C LYS A 730 13.51 7.47 -26.17
N PRO A 731 13.48 8.66 -25.55
CA PRO A 731 12.79 9.80 -26.13
C PRO A 731 13.53 10.32 -27.36
N ASN A 732 12.77 10.90 -28.29
CA ASN A 732 13.32 11.66 -29.41
C ASN A 732 14.00 12.96 -28.91
N ALA A 733 14.73 13.64 -29.80
CA ALA A 733 15.33 14.95 -29.49
C ALA A 733 14.30 16.02 -29.06
N THR A 734 13.05 15.84 -29.50
CA THR A 734 11.92 16.66 -29.12
C THR A 734 10.82 15.74 -28.61
N LEU A 735 10.38 15.96 -27.37
CA LEU A 735 9.18 15.33 -26.82
C LEU A 735 8.05 16.36 -26.82
N MET A 736 6.91 15.99 -27.41
CA MET A 736 5.70 16.79 -27.42
C MET A 736 4.69 16.13 -26.48
N ILE A 737 4.12 16.92 -25.58
CA ILE A 737 3.13 16.46 -24.61
C ILE A 737 1.89 17.33 -24.80
N ASP A 738 0.89 16.76 -25.46
CA ASP A 738 -0.37 17.45 -25.76
C ASP A 738 -1.32 17.46 -24.56
N SER A 739 -1.08 16.58 -23.59
CA SER A 739 -1.82 16.55 -22.33
C SER A 739 -1.61 17.85 -21.52
N PRO A 740 -2.65 18.39 -20.87
CA PRO A 740 -2.58 19.65 -20.14
C PRO A 740 -1.91 19.46 -18.77
N VAL A 741 -0.65 19.03 -18.77
CA VAL A 741 0.15 18.78 -17.56
C VAL A 741 0.21 20.05 -16.69
N PRO A 742 0.38 19.93 -15.36
CA PRO A 742 0.36 21.06 -14.43
C PRO A 742 1.64 21.91 -14.47
N TYR A 743 2.04 22.32 -15.67
CA TYR A 743 3.17 23.21 -15.98
C TYR A 743 2.69 24.67 -16.02
N VAL A 744 3.46 25.57 -15.41
CA VAL A 744 3.32 27.02 -15.60
C VAL A 744 4.61 27.64 -16.12
N ASP A 745 4.50 28.85 -16.66
CA ASP A 745 5.66 29.62 -17.07
C ASP A 745 6.66 29.76 -15.90
N ASP A 746 7.95 29.67 -16.21
CA ASP A 746 9.09 29.62 -15.28
C ASP A 746 9.33 28.29 -14.55
N ASP A 747 8.46 27.27 -14.68
CA ASP A 747 8.79 25.93 -14.19
C ASP A 747 10.04 25.39 -14.89
N LYS A 748 10.96 24.84 -14.08
CA LYS A 748 12.14 24.11 -14.58
C LYS A 748 11.84 22.63 -14.60
N ILE A 749 11.92 22.02 -15.78
CA ILE A 749 11.79 20.57 -15.91
C ILE A 749 13.16 19.93 -15.72
N THR A 750 13.25 18.98 -14.82
CA THR A 750 14.50 18.29 -14.48
C THR A 750 14.44 16.81 -14.82
N VAL A 751 15.57 16.21 -15.18
CA VAL A 751 15.71 14.76 -15.33
C VAL A 751 15.73 14.13 -13.93
N VAL A 752 15.04 13.00 -13.76
CA VAL A 752 15.10 12.18 -12.55
C VAL A 752 15.85 10.90 -12.88
N GLY A 753 16.78 10.50 -12.01
CA GLY A 753 17.57 9.28 -12.15
C GLY A 753 18.62 9.32 -13.28
N GLY A 754 19.33 8.20 -13.43
CA GLY A 754 20.45 8.07 -14.36
C GLY A 754 21.62 9.02 -14.10
N ASN A 755 22.57 9.07 -15.05
CA ASN A 755 23.82 9.84 -14.91
C ASN A 755 23.63 11.37 -15.03
N MET A 756 22.42 11.83 -15.36
CA MET A 756 22.11 13.25 -15.55
C MET A 756 20.95 13.73 -14.66
N SER A 757 20.63 13.01 -13.59
CA SER A 757 19.63 13.41 -12.60
C SER A 757 19.84 14.86 -12.13
N GLY A 758 18.76 15.62 -12.00
CA GLY A 758 18.74 17.03 -11.65
C GLY A 758 19.06 17.99 -12.81
N THR A 759 19.45 17.49 -13.99
CA THR A 759 19.71 18.36 -15.15
C THR A 759 18.42 19.02 -15.61
N VAL A 760 18.43 20.35 -15.70
CA VAL A 760 17.32 21.12 -16.28
C VAL A 760 17.33 20.94 -17.81
N ILE A 761 16.20 20.55 -18.38
CA ILE A 761 16.03 20.44 -19.83
C ILE A 761 15.26 21.65 -20.37
N PRO A 762 15.60 22.16 -21.57
CA PRO A 762 14.83 23.23 -22.18
C PRO A 762 13.38 22.80 -22.43
N SER A 763 12.45 23.53 -21.83
CA SER A 763 11.01 23.34 -21.96
C SER A 763 10.34 24.64 -22.41
N LYS A 764 9.26 24.53 -23.18
CA LYS A 764 8.38 25.67 -23.46
C LYS A 764 6.95 25.21 -23.74
N LEU A 765 5.99 26.04 -23.34
CA LEU A 765 4.61 25.88 -23.72
C LEU A 765 4.39 26.50 -25.11
N LEU A 766 3.78 25.75 -26.01
CA LEU A 766 3.42 26.24 -27.34
C LEU A 766 2.07 26.98 -27.29
N SER A 767 1.76 27.77 -28.32
CA SER A 767 0.52 28.57 -28.38
C SER A 767 -0.76 27.74 -28.37
N ASN A 768 -0.69 26.45 -28.69
CA ASN A 768 -1.79 25.51 -28.64
C ASN A 768 -1.91 24.77 -27.29
N GLY A 769 -1.04 25.07 -26.31
CA GLY A 769 -1.03 24.42 -24.99
C GLY A 769 -0.14 23.17 -24.90
N THR A 770 0.43 22.69 -26.01
CA THR A 770 1.36 21.55 -25.98
C THR A 770 2.67 21.94 -25.27
N LEU A 771 3.12 21.10 -24.32
CA LEU A 771 4.43 21.25 -23.70
C LEU A 771 5.49 20.58 -24.58
N GLN A 772 6.51 21.34 -24.98
CA GLN A 772 7.64 20.84 -25.75
C GLN A 772 8.88 20.74 -24.86
N LEU A 773 9.50 19.56 -24.82
CA LEU A 773 10.79 19.32 -24.17
C LEU A 773 11.87 19.08 -25.23
N THR A 774 13.05 19.71 -25.07
CA THR A 774 14.23 19.45 -25.90
C THR A 774 15.15 18.49 -25.16
N VAL A 775 15.17 17.23 -25.57
CA VAL A 775 15.95 16.17 -24.92
C VAL A 775 17.27 15.97 -25.67
N SER A 776 18.37 16.45 -25.10
CA SER A 776 19.69 16.31 -25.73
C SER A 776 20.11 14.83 -25.85
N THR A 777 20.98 14.52 -26.82
CA THR A 777 21.55 13.17 -26.97
C THR A 777 22.27 12.69 -25.70
N ALA A 778 22.86 13.63 -24.93
CA ALA A 778 23.46 13.30 -23.63
C ALA A 778 22.41 12.77 -22.65
N VAL A 779 21.28 13.46 -22.50
CA VAL A 779 20.17 13.00 -21.63
C VAL A 779 19.56 11.69 -22.12
N GLN A 780 19.36 11.55 -23.44
CA GLN A 780 18.85 10.31 -24.02
C GLN A 780 19.77 9.10 -23.76
N ASN A 781 21.08 9.31 -23.63
CA ASN A 781 22.07 8.26 -23.38
C ASN A 781 22.45 8.13 -21.90
N ALA A 782 21.99 9.03 -21.04
CA ALA A 782 22.35 9.08 -19.63
C ALA A 782 21.59 8.06 -18.77
N ASP A 783 20.59 7.40 -19.36
CA ASP A 783 19.67 6.52 -18.67
C ASP A 783 19.26 5.35 -19.58
N ARG A 784 18.47 4.43 -19.04
CA ARG A 784 18.08 3.14 -19.65
C ARG A 784 16.67 2.76 -19.27
N TYR A 785 16.06 1.91 -20.10
CA TYR A 785 14.71 1.35 -19.92
C TYR A 785 13.58 2.38 -20.02
N ALA A 786 13.52 3.37 -19.14
CA ALA A 786 12.58 4.49 -19.15
C ALA A 786 13.27 5.78 -18.71
N TRP A 787 12.77 6.94 -19.14
CA TRP A 787 13.31 8.26 -18.79
C TRP A 787 12.25 9.07 -18.07
N VAL A 788 12.63 9.79 -17.01
CA VAL A 788 11.69 10.51 -16.17
C VAL A 788 12.02 12.00 -16.12
N PHE A 789 10.99 12.83 -16.29
CA PHE A 789 11.07 14.29 -16.23
C PHE A 789 10.14 14.83 -15.14
N LYS A 790 10.64 15.73 -14.31
CA LYS A 790 9.95 16.25 -13.13
C LYS A 790 9.60 17.73 -13.28
N ILE A 791 8.35 18.06 -12.97
CA ILE A 791 7.87 19.41 -12.69
C ILE A 791 7.69 19.52 -11.17
N ALA A 792 8.49 20.36 -10.51
CA ALA A 792 8.38 20.58 -9.07
C ALA A 792 7.35 21.67 -8.74
N TYR A 793 6.43 21.39 -7.81
CA TYR A 793 5.45 22.36 -7.34
C TYR A 793 6.08 23.29 -6.31
N GLY A 794 6.37 24.53 -6.71
CA GLY A 794 6.93 25.56 -5.83
C GLY A 794 8.17 26.27 -6.37
N GLY A 795 8.74 25.80 -7.50
CA GLY A 795 9.99 26.33 -8.06
C GLY A 795 11.16 26.13 -7.10
N GLN A 796 12.37 25.90 -7.61
CA GLN A 796 13.51 26.22 -6.75
C GLN A 796 13.45 27.72 -6.50
N VAL A 797 13.34 28.16 -5.24
CA VAL A 797 13.67 29.53 -4.86
C VAL A 797 15.04 29.79 -5.46
N ALA A 798 15.07 30.55 -6.56
CA ALA A 798 16.31 31.03 -7.12
C ALA A 798 16.91 31.91 -6.03
N TRP A 799 17.97 31.43 -5.39
CA TRP A 799 18.84 32.29 -4.60
C TRP A 799 19.58 33.19 -5.59
N ASN A 800 18.87 34.21 -6.08
CA ASN A 800 19.50 35.34 -6.74
C ASN A 800 20.20 36.11 -5.63
N GLY A 801 21.48 35.79 -5.45
CA GLY A 801 22.40 36.67 -4.78
C GLY A 801 22.34 38.02 -5.49
N THR A 802 21.82 39.01 -4.77
CA THR A 802 21.86 40.48 -4.95
C THR A 802 20.47 41.12 -4.89
N SER A 803 19.96 41.31 -3.67
CA SER A 803 19.15 42.49 -3.37
C SER A 803 19.43 42.95 -1.94
N ASN A 804 20.20 44.02 -1.84
CA ASN A 804 20.24 44.87 -0.66
C ASN A 804 18.85 45.48 -0.48
N GLN A 805 18.03 44.92 0.40
CA GLN A 805 16.90 45.64 1.00
C GLN A 805 16.91 45.41 2.51
N THR A 806 17.42 46.42 3.20
CA THR A 806 17.29 46.66 4.63
C THR A 806 15.81 46.67 5.03
N TYR A 807 15.40 45.69 5.84
CA TYR A 807 14.19 45.77 6.64
C TYR A 807 14.58 46.04 8.09
N SER A 808 14.24 47.24 8.56
CA SER A 808 14.43 47.72 9.93
C SER A 808 13.40 47.09 10.85
N GLY A 809 13.85 46.18 11.73
CA GLY A 809 13.10 45.71 12.90
C GLY A 809 13.21 46.69 14.09
N PRO A 810 12.28 46.63 15.06
CA PRO A 810 12.22 47.57 16.17
C PRO A 810 13.32 47.31 17.21
N GLU A 811 13.92 48.40 17.68
CA GLU A 811 14.94 48.43 18.73
C GLU A 811 14.41 47.89 20.08
N LEU A 812 15.23 47.07 20.75
CA LEU A 812 15.21 46.89 22.21
C LEU A 812 16.63 47.05 22.76
N PRO A 813 16.77 47.52 24.01
CA PRO A 813 17.80 48.47 24.39
C PRO A 813 19.15 47.88 24.79
N THR A 814 20.15 48.73 24.59
CA THR A 814 21.54 48.70 25.03
C THR A 814 21.76 48.31 26.51
N SER A 815 22.74 47.45 26.76
CA SER A 815 23.72 47.68 27.84
C SER A 815 25.01 46.86 27.67
N LEU A 816 26.13 47.61 27.67
CA LEU A 816 27.47 47.29 28.19
C LEU A 816 28.30 46.18 27.49
N GLN A 817 29.20 46.57 26.59
CA GLN A 817 30.60 46.97 26.82
C GLN A 817 31.57 45.78 26.96
N SER A 818 32.37 45.53 25.91
CA SER A 818 33.83 45.78 25.86
C SER A 818 34.57 44.42 25.79
N ILE A 819 35.67 44.17 25.05
CA ILE A 819 36.76 45.02 24.56
C ILE A 819 37.57 44.26 23.49
N SER A 820 38.13 45.01 22.53
CA SER A 820 39.35 44.82 21.69
C SER A 820 39.51 43.56 20.82
N CYS A 821 39.57 43.65 19.48
CA CYS A 821 40.55 44.30 18.56
C CYS A 821 41.70 43.37 18.14
N PHE A 822 41.83 43.20 16.82
CA PHE A 822 43.00 43.17 15.91
C PHE A 822 42.54 42.34 14.68
N VAL A 823 42.21 42.91 13.50
CA VAL A 823 43.03 43.65 12.50
C VAL A 823 44.27 42.81 12.17
N ASP A 824 44.49 42.26 10.99
CA ASP A 824 44.40 42.89 9.66
C ASP A 824 44.59 41.86 8.51
N GLY A 825 44.15 42.26 7.32
CA GLY A 825 44.78 41.97 6.02
C GLY A 825 44.37 40.68 5.28
N THR A 826 43.58 40.74 4.19
CA THR A 826 44.01 40.97 2.78
C THR A 826 45.08 39.96 2.31
N MET A 827 45.05 39.31 1.14
CA MET A 827 44.53 39.66 -0.18
C MET A 827 44.81 38.49 -1.18
N MET A 828 44.11 38.50 -2.32
CA MET A 828 44.48 37.97 -3.67
C MET A 828 44.42 36.44 -3.89
N MET A 829 43.56 35.95 -4.79
CA MET A 829 43.48 36.10 -6.27
C MET A 829 44.46 35.23 -7.07
N GLU A 830 43.91 34.70 -8.17
CA GLU A 830 44.50 34.10 -9.37
C GLU A 830 44.88 32.60 -9.25
N ASP A 831 44.20 31.65 -9.92
CA ASP A 831 43.74 31.47 -11.32
C ASP A 831 44.76 30.70 -12.17
N ASN A 832 44.21 29.76 -12.95
CA ASN A 832 44.79 29.01 -14.08
C ASN A 832 45.92 28.01 -13.79
N SER A 833 46.08 26.90 -14.51
CA SER A 833 45.29 26.12 -15.47
C SER A 833 46.21 24.98 -15.95
N HIS A 834 45.62 23.88 -16.45
CA HIS A 834 46.23 22.96 -17.45
C HIS A 834 47.45 22.10 -17.00
N VAL A 835 47.74 20.88 -17.47
CA VAL A 835 47.22 19.97 -18.51
C VAL A 835 47.99 18.62 -18.39
N ALA A 836 47.31 17.53 -18.74
CA ALA A 836 47.78 16.27 -19.37
C ALA A 836 48.63 15.20 -18.64
N GLU A 837 48.12 13.97 -18.82
CA GLU A 837 48.80 12.72 -19.27
C GLU A 837 49.88 12.09 -18.38
N ALA A 838 50.07 10.77 -18.31
CA ALA A 838 49.37 9.57 -18.74
C ALA A 838 50.11 8.35 -18.11
N GLU A 839 49.38 7.26 -17.93
CA GLU A 839 49.80 5.84 -18.05
C GLU A 839 50.92 5.21 -17.17
N HIS A 840 50.44 4.29 -16.32
CA HIS A 840 50.62 2.82 -16.43
C HIS A 840 51.94 2.13 -16.01
N ASN A 841 51.81 1.27 -14.97
CA ASN A 841 52.36 -0.09 -14.74
C ASN A 841 52.67 -0.26 -13.25
N ARG A 842 52.58 -1.41 -12.57
CA ARG A 842 51.97 -2.75 -12.72
C ARG A 842 52.52 -3.53 -11.49
N GLN A 843 51.66 -4.26 -10.76
CA GLN A 843 51.90 -5.55 -10.09
C GLN A 843 53.15 -5.78 -9.21
N THR A 844 52.97 -6.26 -7.97
CA THR A 844 53.14 -7.70 -7.62
C THR A 844 52.61 -8.04 -6.21
N SER A 845 52.26 -9.32 -6.04
CA SER A 845 51.58 -10.00 -4.92
C SER A 845 52.53 -10.51 -3.81
N ILE A 846 51.96 -10.99 -2.69
CA ILE A 846 52.31 -12.18 -1.84
C ILE A 846 51.34 -12.15 -0.62
N ARG A 847 50.32 -13.02 -0.50
CA ARG A 847 50.22 -14.37 0.12
C ARG A 847 50.51 -14.51 1.64
N GLU A 848 49.43 -14.88 2.35
CA GLU A 848 49.25 -15.91 3.40
C GLU A 848 50.10 -15.90 4.70
N ALA A 849 49.41 -15.84 5.84
CA ALA A 849 49.72 -16.66 7.04
C ALA A 849 48.47 -16.87 7.92
N LYS A 850 48.10 -18.15 8.08
CA LYS A 850 47.19 -18.71 9.09
C LYS A 850 47.85 -18.73 10.48
N ILE A 851 47.08 -18.48 11.54
CA ILE A 851 47.27 -19.10 12.87
C ILE A 851 45.88 -19.40 13.47
N GLU A 852 45.60 -20.69 13.69
CA GLU A 852 44.62 -21.20 14.66
C GLU A 852 45.36 -21.58 15.95
N ILE A 853 44.70 -21.49 17.12
CA ILE A 853 44.55 -22.56 18.14
C ILE A 853 43.87 -22.02 19.43
N GLU A 854 42.71 -22.61 19.70
CA GLU A 854 42.08 -23.12 20.94
C GLU A 854 42.08 -22.36 22.28
N LEU A 855 40.85 -22.06 22.73
CA LEU A 855 40.12 -22.70 23.84
C LEU A 855 40.92 -23.40 24.94
N SER A 856 40.64 -22.98 26.19
CA SER A 856 40.58 -23.85 27.37
C SER A 856 39.83 -23.12 28.48
N PHE A 857 38.67 -23.64 28.92
CA PHE A 857 38.33 -23.77 30.35
C PHE A 857 37.26 -24.85 30.55
N LEU A 858 37.59 -25.77 31.47
CA LEU A 858 36.86 -26.97 31.86
C LEU A 858 35.78 -26.68 32.92
N PHE A 859 34.78 -27.57 32.93
CA PHE A 859 33.69 -27.77 33.88
C PHE A 859 34.08 -27.83 35.37
N VAL A 860 33.16 -27.46 36.29
CA VAL A 860 32.40 -28.36 37.21
C VAL A 860 31.66 -27.58 38.33
N ASP A 861 30.36 -27.88 38.47
CA ASP A 861 29.40 -27.84 39.60
C ASP A 861 29.58 -26.96 40.86
N ALA A 862 28.51 -26.22 41.19
CA ALA A 862 27.85 -26.28 42.51
C ALA A 862 26.42 -25.70 42.46
N GLN A 863 25.46 -26.52 42.91
CA GLN A 863 24.04 -26.22 43.13
C GLN A 863 23.85 -25.10 44.18
N TRP A 864 22.68 -24.42 44.21
CA TRP A 864 21.76 -24.54 45.35
C TRP A 864 20.37 -23.89 45.12
N PRO A 865 19.33 -24.43 45.79
CA PRO A 865 17.91 -24.24 45.50
C PRO A 865 17.18 -23.52 46.64
N ASP A 866 16.67 -22.30 46.45
CA ASP A 866 15.86 -21.63 47.48
C ASP A 866 14.79 -20.64 46.96
N LEU A 867 14.49 -20.62 45.64
CA LEU A 867 13.45 -19.72 45.10
C LEU A 867 12.07 -20.38 44.89
N GLN A 868 11.97 -21.71 44.95
CA GLN A 868 10.70 -22.43 44.82
C GLN A 868 9.90 -22.55 46.13
N LYS A 869 10.42 -22.05 47.26
CA LYS A 869 9.74 -22.09 48.56
C LYS A 869 9.10 -20.76 48.98
N ALA A 870 9.33 -19.67 48.25
CA ALA A 870 8.74 -18.36 48.53
C ALA A 870 7.47 -18.05 47.71
N LEU A 871 7.10 -18.91 46.75
CA LEU A 871 5.92 -18.72 45.90
C LEU A 871 4.74 -19.64 46.25
N HIS A 872 4.85 -20.46 47.30
CA HIS A 872 3.79 -21.38 47.69
C HIS A 872 2.89 -20.88 48.83
N ASP A 873 3.22 -19.78 49.51
CA ASP A 873 2.41 -19.23 50.59
C ASP A 873 2.28 -17.71 50.43
N PHE A 874 1.24 -17.24 49.74
CA PHE A 874 0.43 -16.06 50.13
C PHE A 874 -0.65 -15.78 49.06
N GLN A 875 -1.64 -16.66 49.01
CA GLN A 875 -3.02 -16.29 48.67
C GLN A 875 -3.86 -16.36 49.95
N ILE A 876 -4.93 -15.55 49.99
CA ILE A 876 -6.04 -15.47 50.95
C ILE A 876 -5.93 -14.31 51.95
N VAL A 877 -6.57 -13.16 51.63
CA VAL A 877 -7.71 -12.56 52.37
C VAL A 877 -8.48 -11.56 51.47
N GLY A 878 -9.76 -11.87 51.18
CA GLY A 878 -10.92 -10.99 51.37
C GLY A 878 -11.21 -9.81 50.42
N SER A 879 -12.10 -10.05 49.45
CA SER A 879 -12.84 -9.05 48.68
C SER A 879 -13.99 -8.42 49.49
N LYS A 880 -13.88 -7.14 49.90
CA LYS A 880 -15.05 -6.21 50.15
C LYS A 880 -14.73 -4.76 50.60
N GLN A 881 -13.49 -4.27 50.51
CA GLN A 881 -13.18 -2.89 50.93
C GLN A 881 -12.45 -1.99 49.89
N ARG A 882 -12.40 -2.37 48.61
CA ARG A 882 -11.80 -1.51 47.57
C ARG A 882 -12.78 -0.50 46.94
N THR A 883 -14.09 -0.61 47.16
CA THR A 883 -15.09 0.14 46.38
C THR A 883 -15.54 1.47 46.98
N THR A 884 -14.95 1.95 48.08
CA THR A 884 -15.41 3.19 48.75
C THR A 884 -14.32 4.25 48.95
N MET A 885 -13.07 3.98 48.57
CA MET A 885 -11.96 4.95 48.66
C MET A 885 -11.43 5.42 47.30
N GLN A 886 -11.99 4.89 46.19
CA GLN A 886 -11.62 5.25 44.82
C GLN A 886 -12.60 6.25 44.17
N LEU A 887 -13.69 6.60 44.87
CA LEU A 887 -14.72 7.52 44.39
C LEU A 887 -14.61 8.96 44.95
N LEU A 888 -13.68 9.21 45.89
CA LEU A 888 -13.50 10.53 46.51
C LEU A 888 -12.22 11.27 46.05
N ILE A 889 -11.31 10.58 45.34
CA ILE A 889 -10.09 11.17 44.77
C ILE A 889 -10.30 11.60 43.31
N THR A 890 -11.28 11.02 42.63
CA THR A 890 -11.64 11.30 41.23
C THR A 890 -12.50 12.56 41.03
N THR A 891 -13.05 13.15 42.10
CA THR A 891 -13.92 14.35 42.00
C THR A 891 -13.20 15.67 42.24
N ILE A 892 -11.92 15.67 42.63
CA ILE A 892 -11.14 16.91 42.87
C ILE A 892 -10.03 17.14 41.83
N ALA A 893 -9.58 16.11 41.11
CA ALA A 893 -8.56 16.26 40.05
C ALA A 893 -9.12 16.74 38.69
N ALA A 894 -10.44 16.65 38.48
CA ALA A 894 -11.08 16.97 37.19
C ALA A 894 -11.45 18.45 36.98
N PHE A 895 -11.09 19.36 37.91
CA PHE A 895 -11.51 20.77 37.83
C PHE A 895 -10.35 21.78 37.66
N LEU A 896 -9.10 21.34 37.42
CA LEU A 896 -7.94 22.25 37.33
C LEU A 896 -6.91 21.94 36.23
N ALA A 897 -7.28 21.30 35.12
CA ALA A 897 -6.35 21.08 34.01
C ALA A 897 -6.95 21.44 32.64
N SER A 898 -7.21 22.73 32.42
CA SER A 898 -7.40 23.31 31.09
C SER A 898 -6.54 24.57 30.95
N VAL A 899 -5.26 24.37 30.63
CA VAL A 899 -4.38 25.42 30.11
C VAL A 899 -3.56 24.79 28.98
N ALA A 900 -3.52 25.44 27.82
CA ALA A 900 -2.71 25.04 26.68
C ALA A 900 -1.24 24.89 27.09
N TYR A 901 -0.64 23.73 26.85
CA TYR A 901 0.78 23.48 27.17
C TYR A 901 1.62 23.49 25.91
N ALA A 902 2.40 24.56 25.74
CA ALA A 902 3.54 24.59 24.83
C ALA A 902 4.56 23.52 25.26
N GLN A 903 5.11 22.74 24.31
CA GLN A 903 6.23 21.84 24.58
C GLN A 903 7.36 22.63 25.24
N SER A 904 7.82 22.17 26.41
CA SER A 904 8.82 22.91 27.16
C SER A 904 10.20 22.75 26.54
N LYS A 905 10.94 23.85 26.35
CA LYS A 905 12.33 23.86 25.90
C LYS A 905 13.24 23.13 26.90
N VAL A 906 14.23 22.39 26.42
CA VAL A 906 15.29 21.83 27.27
C VAL A 906 16.21 22.97 27.74
N PRO A 907 16.59 23.04 29.02
CA PRO A 907 17.55 24.05 29.50
C PRO A 907 18.87 24.01 28.72
N GLY A 908 19.47 25.18 28.48
CA GLY A 908 20.71 25.35 27.72
C GLY A 908 20.54 26.00 26.34
N GLU A 909 21.68 26.27 25.69
CA GLU A 909 21.74 26.76 24.31
C GLU A 909 21.74 25.54 23.36
N ASN A 910 20.54 25.02 23.11
CA ASN A 910 20.31 23.88 22.23
C ASN A 910 18.92 23.97 21.56
N PRO A 911 18.72 23.25 20.44
CA PRO A 911 17.43 23.21 19.74
C PRO A 911 16.45 22.15 20.30
N LEU A 912 16.79 21.44 21.40
CA LEU A 912 16.00 20.33 21.91
C LEU A 912 14.74 20.78 22.68
N THR A 913 13.69 19.99 22.53
CA THR A 913 12.47 20.04 23.33
C THR A 913 12.21 18.69 24.00
N TYR A 914 11.48 18.69 25.11
CA TYR A 914 10.99 17.45 25.71
C TYR A 914 9.85 16.87 24.85
N CYS A 915 9.84 15.55 24.65
CA CYS A 915 8.81 14.90 23.83
C CYS A 915 7.39 15.04 24.42
N ASN A 916 7.26 15.15 25.75
CA ASN A 916 5.99 15.34 26.44
C ASN A 916 6.00 16.62 27.27
N ALA A 917 4.96 17.44 27.15
CA ALA A 917 4.83 18.68 27.93
C ALA A 917 4.50 18.43 29.41
N ASN A 918 3.90 17.27 29.72
CA ASN A 918 3.59 16.86 31.09
C ASN A 918 4.75 16.02 31.67
N ARG A 919 5.63 16.66 32.43
CA ARG A 919 6.79 16.00 33.07
C ARG A 919 6.43 15.23 34.36
N ALA A 920 5.15 14.97 34.61
CA ALA A 920 4.67 14.23 35.78
C ALA A 920 4.99 12.73 35.62
N GLY A 921 6.26 12.37 35.81
CA GLY A 921 6.76 11.00 35.66
C GLY A 921 8.26 10.91 35.38
N GLU A 922 8.89 11.98 34.88
CA GLU A 922 10.30 11.95 34.47
C GLU A 922 11.24 11.72 35.65
N ILE A 923 11.99 10.62 35.59
CA ILE A 923 12.95 10.24 36.62
C ILE A 923 14.19 11.15 36.54
N VAL A 924 14.52 11.62 35.33
CA VAL A 924 15.66 12.47 35.04
C VAL A 924 15.26 13.95 34.92
N LYS A 925 15.98 14.83 35.61
CA LYS A 925 15.90 16.29 35.47
C LYS A 925 17.19 16.79 34.81
N ILE A 926 17.08 17.25 33.57
CA ILE A 926 18.17 17.88 32.84
C ILE A 926 18.33 19.32 33.32
N SER A 927 19.54 19.67 33.77
CA SER A 927 19.89 21.03 34.19
C SER A 927 20.37 21.89 33.02
N ASP A 928 21.04 21.29 32.03
CA ASP A 928 21.64 22.00 30.90
C ASP A 928 22.03 21.03 29.76
N VAL A 929 21.88 21.45 28.51
CA VAL A 929 22.41 20.77 27.32
C VAL A 929 23.08 21.77 26.39
N GLU A 930 24.31 21.47 25.98
CA GLU A 930 25.14 22.28 25.08
C GLU A 930 25.49 21.50 23.82
N PHE A 931 25.43 22.19 22.68
CA PHE A 931 25.85 21.68 21.37
C PHE A 931 27.09 22.47 20.93
N GLU A 932 28.13 21.79 20.46
CA GLU A 932 29.33 22.42 19.90
C GLU A 932 29.70 21.77 18.55
N PRO A 933 29.63 22.51 17.43
CA PRO A 933 29.14 23.88 17.28
C PRO A 933 27.60 23.99 17.40
N ASN A 934 27.09 25.15 17.85
CA ASN A 934 25.67 25.50 17.81
C ASN A 934 25.47 26.81 17.02
N PRO A 935 24.75 26.80 15.87
CA PRO A 935 24.09 25.65 15.27
C PRO A 935 25.08 24.60 14.74
N PRO A 936 24.69 23.32 14.69
CA PRO A 936 25.50 22.26 14.10
C PRO A 936 25.95 22.58 12.66
N ILE A 937 27.17 22.17 12.28
CA ILE A 937 27.78 22.49 10.97
C ILE A 937 28.17 21.19 10.25
N LYS A 938 27.76 21.05 8.97
CA LYS A 938 28.16 19.91 8.12
C LYS A 938 29.69 19.83 8.00
N GLY A 939 30.22 18.60 8.07
CA GLY A 939 31.65 18.36 7.97
C GLY A 939 32.44 18.65 9.24
N GLN A 940 31.78 19.06 10.33
CA GLN A 940 32.41 19.20 11.64
C GLN A 940 31.79 18.21 12.65
N PRO A 941 32.58 17.65 13.58
CA PRO A 941 32.03 16.85 14.68
C PRO A 941 31.09 17.70 15.53
N LEU A 942 29.90 17.18 15.82
CA LEU A 942 28.94 17.74 16.76
C LEU A 942 29.15 17.09 18.12
N THR A 943 29.56 17.87 19.11
CA THR A 943 29.65 17.44 20.50
C THR A 943 28.40 17.87 21.26
N ILE A 944 27.77 16.93 21.97
CA ILE A 944 26.60 17.13 22.81
C ILE A 944 27.02 16.87 24.25
N ILE A 945 26.83 17.85 25.12
CA ILE A 945 27.08 17.73 26.56
C ILE A 945 25.75 17.93 27.28
N ALA A 946 25.31 16.95 28.07
CA ALA A 946 24.08 17.01 28.84
C ALA A 946 24.36 16.79 30.33
N ASN A 947 23.89 17.72 31.15
CA ASN A 947 24.06 17.70 32.60
C ASN A 947 22.71 17.57 33.30
N GLY A 948 22.66 16.84 34.40
CA GLY A 948 21.44 16.75 35.19
C GLY A 948 21.52 15.87 36.43
N THR A 949 20.35 15.67 37.03
CA THR A 949 20.15 14.84 38.21
C THR A 949 19.01 13.87 37.96
N SER A 950 19.14 12.65 38.43
CA SER A 950 18.11 11.63 38.38
C SER A 950 17.57 11.32 39.77
N ARG A 951 16.25 11.17 39.89
CA ARG A 951 15.56 10.81 41.15
C ARG A 951 15.87 9.38 41.57
N GLU A 952 16.08 8.51 40.60
CA GLU A 952 16.61 7.16 40.78
C GLU A 952 18.04 7.10 40.21
N PRO A 953 18.98 6.38 40.85
CA PRO A 953 20.33 6.32 40.33
C PRO A 953 20.35 5.71 38.92
N ILE A 954 21.14 6.28 38.03
CA ILE A 954 21.44 5.67 36.72
C ILE A 954 22.24 4.41 36.99
N MET A 955 21.80 3.29 36.45
CA MET A 955 22.35 1.96 36.70
C MET A 955 23.19 1.47 35.50
N PRO A 956 24.16 0.57 35.71
CA PRO A 956 24.82 -0.12 34.61
C PRO A 956 23.80 -0.82 33.71
N GLY A 957 23.85 -0.56 32.40
CA GLY A 957 22.90 -1.07 31.41
C GLY A 957 21.79 -0.09 30.99
N ASP A 958 21.64 1.05 31.67
CA ASP A 958 20.78 2.15 31.21
C ASP A 958 21.37 2.79 29.95
N TYR A 959 20.52 3.13 28.99
CA TYR A 959 20.96 3.51 27.65
C TYR A 959 20.14 4.66 27.04
N ILE A 960 20.72 5.35 26.07
CA ILE A 960 20.01 6.30 25.20
C ILE A 960 19.84 5.65 23.83
N GLN A 961 18.60 5.55 23.38
CA GLN A 961 18.28 5.20 22.00
C GLN A 961 18.21 6.48 21.17
N LEU A 962 19.20 6.69 20.32
CA LEU A 962 19.31 7.83 19.42
C LEU A 962 18.78 7.43 18.04
N ASN A 963 17.74 8.11 17.57
CA ASN A 963 17.18 7.94 16.23
C ASN A 963 17.27 9.27 15.48
N VAL A 964 17.86 9.25 14.29
CA VAL A 964 17.95 10.41 13.40
C VAL A 964 17.29 10.05 12.09
N HIS A 965 16.30 10.85 11.70
CA HIS A 965 15.60 10.72 10.44
C HIS A 965 15.90 11.92 9.55
N TRP A 966 16.14 11.69 8.26
CA TRP A 966 16.13 12.72 7.23
C TRP A 966 14.84 12.57 6.41
N GLY A 967 13.85 13.40 6.72
CA GLY A 967 12.47 13.13 6.28
C GLY A 967 11.97 11.80 6.88
N TRP A 968 11.60 10.85 6.03
CA TRP A 968 11.17 9.51 6.44
C TRP A 968 12.31 8.48 6.49
N LEU A 969 13.49 8.81 5.96
CA LEU A 969 14.64 7.91 5.92
C LEU A 969 15.35 7.89 7.29
N SER A 970 15.46 6.72 7.93
CA SER A 970 16.32 6.56 9.10
C SER A 970 17.79 6.62 8.67
N VAL A 971 18.54 7.62 9.14
CA VAL A 971 19.95 7.86 8.77
C VAL A 971 20.93 7.51 9.89
N ALA A 972 20.47 7.45 11.13
CA ALA A 972 21.24 6.91 12.25
C ALA A 972 20.30 6.31 13.29
N ASN A 973 20.68 5.14 13.80
CA ASN A 973 20.00 4.48 14.91
C ASN A 973 21.06 3.86 15.81
N GLU A 974 21.32 4.51 16.94
CA GLU A 974 22.43 4.16 17.83
C GLU A 974 21.94 3.95 19.26
N LYS A 975 22.49 2.92 19.92
CA LYS A 975 22.25 2.64 21.33
C LYS A 975 23.50 3.00 22.11
N LEU A 976 23.40 4.02 22.95
CA LEU A 976 24.51 4.55 23.74
C LEU A 976 24.36 4.13 25.21
N ASP A 977 25.34 3.41 25.77
CA ASP A 977 25.36 3.09 27.21
C ASP A 977 25.69 4.35 28.01
N ILE A 978 24.78 4.77 28.90
CA ILE A 978 24.91 6.04 29.62
C ILE A 978 26.14 6.00 30.54
N CYS A 979 26.37 4.88 31.22
CA CYS A 979 27.47 4.73 32.18
C CYS A 979 28.83 4.73 31.48
N GLN A 980 28.93 4.08 30.33
CA GLN A 980 30.14 4.08 29.51
C GLN A 980 30.48 5.50 29.04
N GLN A 981 29.50 6.23 28.50
CA GLN A 981 29.73 7.61 28.01
C GLN A 981 30.15 8.56 29.16
N MET A 982 29.60 8.36 30.36
CA MET A 982 29.98 9.10 31.57
C MET A 982 31.41 8.76 32.06
N GLU A 983 31.82 7.50 31.99
CA GLU A 983 33.16 7.07 32.46
C GLU A 983 34.26 7.48 31.48
N GLU A 984 34.04 7.26 30.17
CA GLU A 984 35.02 7.53 29.12
C GLU A 984 35.29 9.01 28.93
N ALA A 985 34.25 9.85 28.97
CA ALA A 985 34.40 11.27 28.70
C ALA A 985 34.69 12.11 29.95
N LEU A 986 34.24 11.65 31.13
CA LEU A 986 34.13 12.50 32.33
C LEU A 986 34.56 11.80 33.63
N HIS A 987 35.05 10.55 33.56
CA HIS A 987 35.49 9.74 34.72
C HIS A 987 34.44 9.58 35.82
N MET A 988 33.15 9.65 35.47
CA MET A 988 32.04 9.41 36.39
C MET A 988 31.63 7.94 36.37
N LYS A 989 31.41 7.33 37.54
CA LYS A 989 31.03 5.92 37.67
C LYS A 989 29.56 5.76 38.06
N CYS A 990 28.90 4.77 37.48
CA CYS A 990 27.60 4.30 37.92
C CYS A 990 27.71 3.32 39.13
N PRO A 991 26.70 3.23 40.00
CA PRO A 991 25.44 3.98 39.97
C PRO A 991 25.57 5.42 40.49
N THR A 992 24.87 6.37 39.87
CA THR A 992 24.93 7.78 40.27
C THR A 992 23.61 8.51 40.05
N SER A 993 23.27 9.43 40.95
CA SER A 993 22.11 10.32 40.84
C SER A 993 22.41 11.64 40.15
N HIS A 994 23.68 11.91 39.83
CA HIS A 994 24.12 13.07 39.04
C HIS A 994 24.79 12.54 37.78
N PHE A 995 24.46 13.13 36.64
CA PHE A 995 25.08 12.77 35.39
C PHE A 995 25.60 14.00 34.65
N SER A 996 26.73 13.79 34.03
CA SER A 996 27.26 14.64 32.98
C SER A 996 27.61 13.67 31.86
N PHE A 997 26.97 13.84 30.71
CA PHE A 997 27.07 13.00 29.54
C PHE A 997 27.72 13.82 28.44
N LYS A 998 28.71 13.25 27.75
CA LYS A 998 29.33 13.89 26.59
C LYS A 998 29.44 12.86 25.48
N HIS A 999 28.90 13.21 24.31
CA HIS A 999 28.94 12.37 23.12
C HIS A 999 29.27 13.23 21.89
N THR A 1000 30.13 12.71 21.01
CA THR A 1000 30.55 13.40 19.78
C THR A 1000 30.16 12.56 18.58
N VAL A 1001 29.43 13.18 17.65
CA VAL A 1001 28.98 12.57 16.40
C VAL A 1001 29.66 13.29 15.23
N ASP A 1002 30.30 12.54 14.33
CA ASP A 1002 30.85 13.12 13.11
C ASP A 1002 29.74 13.43 12.11
N LEU A 1003 29.53 14.70 11.76
CA LEU A 1003 28.58 15.10 10.72
C LEU A 1003 29.26 15.08 9.34
N PRO A 1004 28.89 14.18 8.40
CA PRO A 1004 29.53 14.12 7.10
C PRO A 1004 29.36 15.42 6.30
N SER A 1005 30.40 15.85 5.57
CA SER A 1005 30.29 17.00 4.66
C SER A 1005 29.32 16.75 3.49
N SER A 1006 29.02 15.49 3.19
CA SER A 1006 28.10 15.04 2.15
C SER A 1006 26.64 14.95 2.60
N MET A 1007 26.30 15.36 3.82
CA MET A 1007 24.92 15.33 4.31
C MET A 1007 23.97 16.11 3.36
N PRO A 1008 22.94 15.46 2.80
CA PRO A 1008 21.94 16.11 1.98
C PRO A 1008 21.30 17.33 2.67
N ARG A 1009 20.78 18.28 1.88
CA ARG A 1009 20.01 19.40 2.44
C ARG A 1009 18.63 18.92 2.90
N GLY A 1010 18.17 19.40 4.04
CA GLY A 1010 16.83 19.09 4.55
C GLY A 1010 16.74 19.12 6.06
N THR A 1011 15.59 18.67 6.56
CA THR A 1011 15.32 18.57 7.99
C THR A 1011 15.74 17.20 8.52
N TYR A 1012 16.55 17.20 9.56
CA TYR A 1012 16.97 16.03 10.30
C TYR A 1012 16.27 16.02 11.64
N THR A 1013 15.31 15.10 11.81
CA THR A 1013 14.58 14.93 13.05
C THR A 1013 15.35 13.98 13.95
N LEU A 1014 15.85 14.51 15.06
CA LEU A 1014 16.56 13.81 16.11
C LEU A 1014 15.58 13.44 17.22
N LYS A 1015 15.56 12.17 17.63
CA LYS A 1015 14.85 11.70 18.83
C LYS A 1015 15.81 10.90 19.71
N ALA A 1016 15.92 11.29 20.97
CA ALA A 1016 16.75 10.61 21.98
C ALA A 1016 15.86 10.10 23.13
N ASP A 1017 15.68 8.78 23.20
CA ASP A 1017 14.91 8.09 24.24
C ASP A 1017 15.88 7.49 25.28
N ALA A 1018 16.00 8.12 26.45
CA ALA A 1018 16.77 7.56 27.58
C ALA A 1018 15.92 6.51 28.31
N ARG A 1019 16.47 5.31 28.54
CA ARG A 1019 15.77 4.15 29.11
C ARG A 1019 16.59 3.42 30.15
N GLN A 1020 15.89 2.80 31.10
CA GLN A 1020 16.46 1.84 32.04
C GLN A 1020 16.77 0.51 31.34
N ALA A 1021 17.63 -0.31 31.95
CA ALA A 1021 18.01 -1.62 31.43
C ALA A 1021 16.82 -2.58 31.15
N ASP A 1022 15.70 -2.42 31.86
CA ASP A 1022 14.46 -3.19 31.69
C ASP A 1022 13.48 -2.59 30.65
N GLY A 1023 13.82 -1.43 30.08
CA GLY A 1023 13.09 -0.77 28.99
C GLY A 1023 12.22 0.42 29.41
N ASP A 1024 12.09 0.70 30.71
CA ASP A 1024 11.31 1.83 31.21
C ASP A 1024 11.95 3.18 30.83
N THR A 1025 11.12 4.18 30.51
CA THR A 1025 11.61 5.46 29.96
C THR A 1025 12.04 6.42 31.07
N LEU A 1026 13.31 6.85 31.03
CA LEU A 1026 13.88 7.85 31.94
C LEU A 1026 13.53 9.28 31.51
N SER A 1027 13.66 9.58 30.22
CA SER A 1027 13.40 10.88 29.59
C SER A 1027 13.36 10.74 28.06
N CYS A 1028 12.65 11.64 27.36
CA CYS A 1028 12.64 11.70 25.90
C CYS A 1028 12.85 13.13 25.42
N LEU A 1029 13.82 13.31 24.50
CA LEU A 1029 14.16 14.57 23.87
C LEU A 1029 14.00 14.49 22.36
N THR A 1030 13.61 15.59 21.73
CA THR A 1030 13.46 15.67 20.26
C THR A 1030 13.90 17.03 19.72
N SER A 1031 14.31 17.08 18.46
CA SER A 1031 14.63 18.34 17.76
C SER A 1031 14.62 18.14 16.25
N ASP A 1032 14.28 19.21 15.51
CA ASP A 1032 14.51 19.31 14.08
C ASP A 1032 15.75 20.17 13.81
N LEU A 1033 16.74 19.60 13.11
CA LEU A 1033 17.95 20.28 12.67
C LEU A 1033 17.86 20.56 11.17
N HIS A 1034 18.11 21.79 10.75
CA HIS A 1034 18.09 22.18 9.35
C HIS A 1034 19.51 22.43 8.84
N PHE A 1035 19.84 21.78 7.73
CA PHE A 1035 21.20 21.57 7.26
C PHE A 1035 21.36 21.84 5.76
#